data_AF-A0A7X3VL44-F1
#
_entry.id   AF-A0A7X3VL44-F1
#
_cell.length_a   1.000
_cell.length_b   1.000
_cell.length_c   1.000
_cell.angle_alpha   90.00
_cell.angle_beta   90.00
_cell.angle_gamma   90.00
#
_symmetry.space_group_name_H-M   'P 1'
#
loop_
_entity.id
_entity.type
_entity.pdbx_description
1 polymer ?
#
loop_
_entity_poly.entity_id
_entity_poly.type
_entity_poly.pdbx_seq_one_letter_code
_entity_poly.pdbx_strand_id
1 'polypeptide(L)'
;MARTPTTHRTGGRATMTHLSVYDGVKDTKGVSVTFDAVIDRIRNGGRGLDEKTRVLQILYQTDPKAYDREKMKLPAVTWAGTFPAYKRTGEHLNQHSGRVVLDIDNNIDLGTVLAELAQNPHVEFAFVSPSGDGVKPVIPVSPVPKNAAAHKLAFHAVLSVFSEYAEQDPEQLPKQRDPNRLCFLAYDPRAVYNPNAIPVEWDPEDQLPDEPTQTLDFQIDGSVDAYLQQHGITFNAAGQSQYFPKAMCPNDHDSNNKAVRFFHNEDGSINGFCNGCRSHWFLQPPKQRNRKPVKLHKNLVSMLTDTLKNSREFLKSVFENKKIKFFGLRADTGVGKNEGAINYYLRGVSGLLNVPTTDLAIEMEARLNAAEIDGVFRYRGILSNPDGRFPDESPCIKPLLYDALASRGWNAYELLCEPCEVRGLCEERGHRSQAERAKQAQVTVMPFPDIFLNPAFRTVAKDYLPTSHDDLSLHDEYDPYKFLEINLPKSRLVQMRDDWKGYDPSYFAKELLRILEVEGDLSQLRSLIDGLTDDARESLMEGFTSVMWNGQILSREDAHRCHDFLSASRSLETIGNLPRLETEDWNLIVQLELFFERYPRDADMPMKYENDTLTFYLPPLPMKTRARMGFMSATLDETAFRRAMDSRQIKRGDVTFHDTGLTEWHPEAKVFQLRTNRNPRATAYTPKGERVEGDLLSPSGEFYYGLVAEDLKNENRGLITYKALRQALEKEGCIRPSVQTANFGGLVGLDTRFKDVDVLHILFSPELPPSAVEMKAKMMFGNDTEPLCYDRDENGHYIDTRLQACYDDGVIAELLQAIGRGRLVSRPIIIVVWCSHYLPGITDRSQCFLFDEVDWEQADGDLEKLSFVVTEREAAEQSGDAHAYAEATGQSQSTAYRQTEQARRQSKADIDAERLQRILERKAQNIGEREIATQLGISYGKVRSLLKNAEVH
;
A
#
# COMPACT_ATOMS: atom_id res chain seq x y z
N MET A 1 53.18 46.49 41.71
CA MET A 1 54.05 45.35 41.39
C MET A 1 53.67 44.18 42.27
N ALA A 2 53.24 43.04 41.71
CA ALA A 2 53.11 41.78 42.45
C ALA A 2 53.15 40.60 41.45
N ARG A 3 54.27 39.86 41.44
CA ARG A 3 54.33 38.44 41.05
C ARG A 3 53.99 37.63 42.33
N THR A 4 53.59 36.36 42.38
CA THR A 4 53.56 35.17 41.49
C THR A 4 52.44 34.24 42.07
N PRO A 5 52.17 32.94 41.72
CA PRO A 5 53.04 31.91 41.14
C PRO A 5 52.53 31.20 39.87
N THR A 6 53.49 30.61 39.16
CA THR A 6 53.30 29.62 38.09
C THR A 6 52.91 28.26 38.65
N THR A 7 51.95 27.57 38.00
CA THR A 7 51.76 26.12 38.09
C THR A 7 51.97 25.48 36.71
N HIS A 8 52.37 24.20 36.70
CA HIS A 8 53.06 23.59 35.57
C HIS A 8 52.18 23.34 34.34
N ARG A 9 52.74 23.65 33.16
CA ARG A 9 52.35 22.98 31.91
C ARG A 9 52.80 21.52 31.95
N THR A 10 51.88 20.59 32.18
CA THR A 10 52.03 19.23 31.68
C THR A 10 51.65 19.21 30.20
N GLY A 11 52.67 19.10 29.35
CA GLY A 11 52.49 19.13 27.90
C GLY A 11 51.90 17.84 27.34
N GLY A 12 50.57 17.74 27.32
CA GLY A 12 49.84 16.92 26.34
C GLY A 12 49.21 17.86 25.32
N ARG A 13 49.58 17.73 24.03
CA ARG A 13 48.78 18.36 22.96
C ARG A 13 47.46 17.59 22.90
N ALA A 14 46.38 18.16 23.42
CA ALA A 14 45.04 17.69 23.10
C ALA A 14 44.88 17.76 21.58
N THR A 15 44.83 16.61 20.93
CA THR A 15 44.65 16.52 19.47
C THR A 15 43.26 17.01 19.12
N MET A 16 43.17 18.16 18.45
CA MET A 16 41.89 18.67 17.95
C MET A 16 41.21 17.59 17.10
N THR A 17 40.06 17.11 17.56
CA THR A 17 39.30 16.09 16.82
C THR A 17 38.63 16.75 15.63
N HIS A 18 38.81 16.15 14.45
CA HIS A 18 38.23 16.61 13.20
C HIS A 18 37.23 15.59 12.66
N LEU A 19 36.20 16.10 11.99
CA LEU A 19 35.13 15.35 11.33
C LEU A 19 34.99 15.84 9.88
N SER A 20 34.60 14.96 8.95
CA SER A 20 34.19 15.40 7.61
C SER A 20 32.74 15.91 7.63
N VAL A 21 32.55 17.18 7.28
CA VAL A 21 31.25 17.84 7.10
C VAL A 21 31.02 18.09 5.61
N TYR A 22 29.82 17.77 5.14
CA TYR A 22 29.37 17.85 3.76
C TYR A 22 28.23 18.87 3.67
N ASP A 23 28.12 19.64 2.59
CA ASP A 23 27.05 20.65 2.45
C ASP A 23 25.69 20.05 2.00
N GLY A 24 25.62 18.74 1.74
CA GLY A 24 24.42 17.97 1.43
C GLY A 24 24.73 16.52 1.03
N VAL A 25 23.72 15.66 0.85
CA VAL A 25 23.93 14.21 0.54
C VAL A 25 24.71 14.00 -0.78
N LYS A 26 24.58 14.94 -1.72
CA LYS A 26 25.25 14.93 -3.03
C LYS A 26 26.69 15.48 -3.00
N ASP A 27 27.10 16.12 -1.91
CA ASP A 27 28.50 16.54 -1.77
C ASP A 27 29.38 15.32 -1.52
N THR A 28 30.35 15.14 -2.38
CA THR A 28 31.33 14.04 -2.34
C THR A 28 32.70 14.50 -1.86
N LYS A 29 32.95 15.81 -1.75
CA LYS A 29 34.23 16.37 -1.32
C LYS A 29 34.33 16.35 0.20
N GLY A 30 33.38 16.99 0.87
CA GLY A 30 33.43 17.26 2.31
C GLY A 30 34.56 18.22 2.70
N VAL A 31 34.49 18.73 3.92
CA VAL A 31 35.47 19.63 4.54
C VAL A 31 35.77 19.13 5.94
N SER A 32 37.06 19.13 6.31
CA SER A 32 37.49 18.81 7.67
C SER A 32 37.16 19.97 8.61
N VAL A 33 36.36 19.71 9.65
CA VAL A 33 35.88 20.68 10.65
C VAL A 33 36.12 20.12 12.05
N THR A 34 36.44 20.96 13.03
CA THR A 34 36.63 20.49 14.42
C THR A 34 35.30 20.10 15.07
N PHE A 35 35.33 19.14 16.01
CA PHE A 35 34.17 18.69 16.77
C PHE A 35 33.44 19.87 17.46
N ASP A 36 34.17 20.74 18.16
CA ASP A 36 33.61 21.93 18.82
C ASP A 36 32.88 22.85 17.84
N ALA A 37 33.41 23.05 16.63
CA ALA A 37 32.78 23.89 15.61
C ALA A 37 31.51 23.26 15.00
N VAL A 38 31.34 21.93 15.07
CA VAL A 38 30.08 21.27 14.72
C VAL A 38 29.04 21.47 15.85
N ILE A 39 29.45 21.35 17.11
CA ILE A 39 28.60 21.64 18.27
C ILE A 39 28.12 23.08 18.25
N ASP A 40 29.03 24.05 18.07
CA ASP A 40 28.68 25.48 17.97
C ASP A 40 27.72 25.75 16.81
N ARG A 41 27.85 25.02 15.69
CA ARG A 41 26.94 25.14 14.55
C ARG A 41 25.53 24.65 14.88
N ILE A 42 25.41 23.52 15.59
CA ILE A 42 24.13 22.95 16.03
C ILE A 42 23.46 23.85 17.08
N ARG A 43 24.20 24.33 18.08
CA ARG A 43 23.64 25.12 19.20
C ARG A 43 23.32 26.56 18.84
N ASN A 44 24.05 27.16 17.88
CA ASN A 44 23.96 28.58 17.53
C ASN A 44 23.47 28.85 16.08
N GLY A 45 23.00 27.84 15.33
CA GLY A 45 22.34 28.03 14.03
C GLY A 45 23.28 28.30 12.84
N GLY A 46 24.56 27.96 12.96
CA GLY A 46 25.60 28.42 12.04
C GLY A 46 25.36 28.09 10.55
N ARG A 47 25.43 29.13 9.70
CA ARG A 47 25.12 29.13 8.25
C ARG A 47 23.63 28.88 7.92
N GLY A 48 22.72 29.50 8.66
CA GLY A 48 21.26 29.41 8.44
C GLY A 48 20.71 28.03 8.75
N LEU A 49 21.28 27.35 9.76
CA LEU A 49 20.84 26.01 10.15
C LEU A 49 19.55 26.07 10.98
N ASP A 50 19.35 27.17 11.71
CA ASP A 50 18.15 27.54 12.44
C ASP A 50 16.93 27.67 11.55
N GLU A 51 17.02 28.51 10.51
CA GLU A 51 15.95 28.70 9.53
C GLU A 51 15.61 27.38 8.82
N LYS A 52 16.63 26.66 8.34
CA LYS A 52 16.44 25.36 7.65
C LYS A 52 15.80 24.31 8.55
N THR A 53 16.17 24.24 9.82
CA THR A 53 15.59 23.26 10.76
C THR A 53 14.14 23.61 11.08
N ARG A 54 13.83 24.90 11.29
CA ARG A 54 12.46 25.36 11.52
C ARG A 54 11.55 25.10 10.32
N VAL A 55 12.04 25.37 9.10
CA VAL A 55 11.32 25.02 7.86
C VAL A 55 11.10 23.51 7.79
N LEU A 56 12.11 22.70 8.09
CA LEU A 56 11.97 21.23 8.07
C LEU A 56 10.98 20.70 9.11
N GLN A 57 10.93 21.24 10.33
CA GLN A 57 9.93 20.85 11.33
C GLN A 57 8.50 21.17 10.86
N ILE A 58 8.30 22.32 10.20
CA ILE A 58 7.01 22.66 9.58
C ILE A 58 6.70 21.70 8.43
N LEU A 59 7.64 21.45 7.52
CA LEU A 59 7.46 20.53 6.39
C LEU A 59 7.21 19.09 6.86
N TYR A 60 7.84 18.63 7.95
CA TYR A 60 7.62 17.28 8.49
C TYR A 60 6.15 17.04 8.86
N GLN A 61 5.49 18.08 9.37
CA GLN A 61 4.07 18.06 9.74
C GLN A 61 3.11 18.37 8.58
N THR A 62 3.56 19.07 7.53
CA THR A 62 2.67 19.65 6.49
C THR A 62 2.89 19.12 5.06
N ASP A 63 4.14 18.78 4.70
CA ASP A 63 4.51 18.13 3.44
C ASP A 63 5.75 17.24 3.68
N PRO A 64 5.55 15.99 4.14
CA PRO A 64 6.64 15.05 4.37
C PRO A 64 7.53 14.81 3.14
N LYS A 65 7.01 15.00 1.92
CA LYS A 65 7.79 14.86 0.68
C LYS A 65 8.70 16.07 0.45
N ALA A 66 8.26 17.29 0.79
CA ALA A 66 9.15 18.44 0.86
C ALA A 66 10.17 18.31 1.99
N TYR A 67 9.77 17.80 3.16
CA TYR A 67 10.71 17.50 4.25
C TYR A 67 11.87 16.62 3.75
N ASP A 68 11.59 15.48 3.12
CA ASP A 68 12.66 14.58 2.63
C ASP A 68 13.56 15.26 1.57
N ARG A 69 12.97 16.01 0.63
CA ARG A 69 13.74 16.74 -0.41
C ARG A 69 14.63 17.85 0.17
N GLU A 70 14.14 18.60 1.15
CA GLU A 70 14.90 19.68 1.79
C GLU A 70 15.91 19.13 2.82
N LYS A 71 15.59 18.04 3.52
CA LYS A 71 16.49 17.31 4.43
C LYS A 71 17.75 16.86 3.71
N MET A 72 17.64 16.38 2.47
CA MET A 72 18.81 16.02 1.65
C MET A 72 19.76 17.19 1.32
N LYS A 73 19.32 18.44 1.50
CA LYS A 73 20.11 19.68 1.35
C LYS A 73 20.67 20.22 2.67
N LEU A 74 20.38 19.57 3.80
CA LEU A 74 21.04 19.91 5.05
C LEU A 74 22.51 19.53 5.01
N PRO A 75 23.38 20.31 5.65
CA PRO A 75 24.74 19.87 5.90
C PRO A 75 24.71 18.60 6.75
N ALA A 76 25.63 17.67 6.48
CA ALA A 76 25.72 16.39 7.17
C ALA A 76 27.16 16.10 7.60
N VAL A 77 27.33 15.34 8.67
CA VAL A 77 28.64 15.00 9.27
C VAL A 77 28.82 13.49 9.36
N THR A 78 30.06 13.02 9.20
CA THR A 78 30.46 11.65 9.56
C THR A 78 31.05 11.65 10.96
N TRP A 79 30.23 11.37 11.99
CA TRP A 79 30.67 11.43 13.40
C TRP A 79 31.86 10.52 13.73
N ALA A 80 32.00 9.40 13.00
CA ALA A 80 33.11 8.46 13.20
C ALA A 80 34.48 8.99 12.72
N GLY A 81 34.58 10.10 11.98
CA GLY A 81 35.89 10.65 11.61
C GLY A 81 35.96 11.41 10.28
N THR A 82 37.15 11.41 9.69
CA THR A 82 37.46 12.09 8.42
C THR A 82 37.62 11.11 7.26
N PHE A 83 37.22 11.56 6.07
CA PHE A 83 37.34 10.82 4.80
C PHE A 83 38.00 11.68 3.72
N PRO A 84 38.79 11.11 2.80
CA PRO A 84 39.30 11.80 1.63
C PRO A 84 38.19 12.26 0.68
N ALA A 85 38.45 13.37 -0.02
CA ALA A 85 37.53 13.87 -1.05
C ALA A 85 37.24 12.79 -2.11
N TYR A 86 35.96 12.70 -2.49
CA TYR A 86 35.38 11.73 -3.42
C TYR A 86 35.41 10.26 -2.97
N LYS A 87 35.86 9.95 -1.74
CA LYS A 87 36.05 8.57 -1.24
C LYS A 87 35.47 8.35 0.15
N ARG A 88 34.14 8.45 0.29
CA ARG A 88 33.39 8.15 1.52
C ARG A 88 32.92 6.69 1.58
N THR A 89 33.87 5.75 1.68
CA THR A 89 33.60 4.33 2.00
C THR A 89 34.35 3.91 3.27
N GLY A 90 33.89 2.87 3.97
CA GLY A 90 34.50 2.44 5.24
C GLY A 90 36.00 2.12 5.13
N GLU A 91 36.43 1.56 4.00
CA GLU A 91 37.85 1.30 3.68
C GLU A 91 38.73 2.55 3.62
N HIS A 92 38.13 3.72 3.36
CA HIS A 92 38.81 5.00 3.19
C HIS A 92 38.66 5.92 4.42
N LEU A 93 38.32 5.38 5.60
CA LEU A 93 38.38 6.11 6.85
C LEU A 93 39.82 6.55 7.13
N ASN A 94 40.09 7.85 7.07
CA ASN A 94 41.45 8.41 7.17
C ASN A 94 41.90 8.56 8.63
N GLN A 95 41.04 9.11 9.48
CA GLN A 95 41.26 9.20 10.92
C GLN A 95 39.91 9.06 11.63
N HIS A 96 39.81 8.09 12.54
CA HIS A 96 38.65 7.93 13.41
C HIS A 96 38.63 9.01 14.51
N SER A 97 37.45 9.49 14.86
CA SER A 97 37.22 10.57 15.83
C SER A 97 37.21 10.14 17.29
N GLY A 98 37.25 8.83 17.56
CA GLY A 98 36.96 8.24 18.86
C GLY A 98 35.49 8.28 19.25
N ARG A 99 34.56 8.52 18.31
CA ARG A 99 33.13 8.67 18.58
C ARG A 99 32.26 7.74 17.74
N VAL A 100 31.16 7.30 18.34
CA VAL A 100 30.03 6.60 17.72
C VAL A 100 28.81 7.51 17.83
N VAL A 101 27.93 7.50 16.82
CA VAL A 101 26.62 8.13 16.88
C VAL A 101 25.56 7.04 16.87
N LEU A 102 24.50 7.21 17.64
CA LEU A 102 23.24 6.49 17.45
C LEU A 102 22.20 7.44 16.88
N ASP A 103 21.29 6.92 16.06
CA ASP A 103 20.17 7.68 15.52
C ASP A 103 18.85 7.07 16.02
N ILE A 104 18.29 7.66 17.07
CA ILE A 104 17.09 7.20 17.78
C ILE A 104 15.90 8.01 17.25
N ASP A 105 15.09 7.43 16.36
CA ASP A 105 13.98 8.10 15.65
C ASP A 105 12.61 7.44 15.99
N ASN A 106 11.54 8.25 16.06
CA ASN A 106 10.11 7.89 16.21
C ASN A 106 9.67 7.32 17.57
N ASN A 107 8.40 7.56 17.93
CA ASN A 107 7.70 7.04 19.13
C ASN A 107 8.34 7.34 20.51
N ILE A 108 9.28 8.28 20.60
CA ILE A 108 9.92 8.69 21.86
C ILE A 108 9.32 9.97 22.44
N ASP A 109 9.23 10.08 23.77
CA ASP A 109 9.06 11.36 24.45
C ASP A 109 10.41 12.10 24.47
N LEU A 110 10.55 13.04 23.54
CA LEU A 110 11.74 13.89 23.37
C LEU A 110 12.16 14.63 24.64
N GLY A 111 11.19 15.03 25.48
CA GLY A 111 11.47 15.75 26.72
C GLY A 111 12.14 14.84 27.75
N THR A 112 11.60 13.63 27.89
CA THR A 112 12.11 12.60 28.80
C THR A 112 13.46 12.04 28.31
N VAL A 113 13.55 11.62 27.04
CA VAL A 113 14.79 11.05 26.46
C VAL A 113 15.95 12.04 26.47
N LEU A 114 15.73 13.34 26.20
CA LEU A 114 16.81 14.34 26.33
C LEU A 114 17.26 14.52 27.79
N ALA A 115 16.34 14.41 28.76
CA ALA A 115 16.68 14.51 30.18
C ALA A 115 17.43 13.28 30.72
N GLU A 116 17.14 12.09 30.17
CA GLU A 116 17.85 10.84 30.45
C GLU A 116 19.25 10.85 29.83
N LEU A 117 19.36 11.20 28.53
CA LEU A 117 20.64 11.33 27.84
C LEU A 117 21.53 12.45 28.44
N ALA A 118 20.94 13.49 29.04
CA ALA A 118 21.67 14.52 29.79
C ALA A 118 22.27 14.01 31.13
N GLN A 119 21.73 12.93 31.68
CA GLN A 119 22.20 12.29 32.91
C GLN A 119 23.10 11.08 32.65
N ASN A 120 23.02 10.47 31.46
CA ASN A 120 23.83 9.32 31.09
C ASN A 120 25.32 9.71 30.99
N PRO A 121 26.22 9.08 31.78
CA PRO A 121 27.63 9.47 31.85
C PRO A 121 28.41 9.19 30.56
N HIS A 122 27.89 8.37 29.64
CA HIS A 122 28.53 8.00 28.37
C HIS A 122 28.17 8.94 27.20
N VAL A 123 27.22 9.86 27.37
CA VAL A 123 26.82 10.80 26.31
C VAL A 123 27.74 12.04 26.35
N GLU A 124 28.56 12.23 25.31
CA GLU A 124 29.39 13.43 25.15
C GLU A 124 28.57 14.59 24.57
N PHE A 125 27.71 14.31 23.60
CA PHE A 125 26.85 15.31 22.95
C PHE A 125 25.55 14.66 22.48
N ALA A 126 24.40 15.34 22.60
CA ALA A 126 23.14 14.86 22.03
C ALA A 126 22.27 16.03 21.56
N PHE A 127 21.61 15.86 20.41
CA PHE A 127 20.79 16.90 19.79
C PHE A 127 19.56 16.31 19.09
N VAL A 128 18.50 17.11 18.99
CA VAL A 128 17.25 16.75 18.29
C VAL A 128 17.47 16.69 16.77
N SER A 129 16.83 15.72 16.12
CA SER A 129 16.90 15.49 14.68
C SER A 129 16.16 16.56 13.85
N PRO A 130 16.40 16.67 12.52
CA PRO A 130 15.75 17.68 11.69
C PRO A 130 14.22 17.65 11.62
N SER A 131 13.57 16.52 11.94
CA SER A 131 12.09 16.44 12.02
C SER A 131 11.54 17.05 13.31
N GLY A 132 12.34 17.06 14.38
CA GLY A 132 11.87 17.21 15.76
C GLY A 132 11.77 15.88 16.51
N ASP A 133 11.50 14.78 15.80
CA ASP A 133 10.95 13.53 16.39
C ASP A 133 11.99 12.41 16.64
N GLY A 134 13.27 12.79 16.74
CA GLY A 134 14.36 11.86 17.07
C GLY A 134 15.50 12.57 17.79
N VAL A 135 16.37 11.80 18.45
CA VAL A 135 17.55 12.30 19.17
C VAL A 135 18.79 11.54 18.72
N LYS A 136 19.89 12.26 18.52
CA LYS A 136 21.15 11.70 18.00
C LYS A 136 22.27 11.86 19.02
N PRO A 137 22.41 10.93 19.99
CA PRO A 137 23.51 10.95 20.95
C PRO A 137 24.83 10.53 20.26
N VAL A 138 25.91 11.16 20.72
CA VAL A 138 27.29 10.94 20.32
C VAL A 138 28.07 10.47 21.55
N ILE A 139 28.61 9.26 21.44
CA ILE A 139 29.22 8.48 22.51
C ILE A 139 30.73 8.36 22.22
N PRO A 140 31.63 8.72 23.16
CA PRO A 140 33.05 8.46 23.00
C PRO A 140 33.34 6.97 23.24
N VAL A 141 34.32 6.41 22.54
CA VAL A 141 34.72 4.99 22.65
C VAL A 141 36.21 4.83 22.91
N SER A 142 36.57 3.81 23.70
CA SER A 142 37.96 3.49 24.07
C SER A 142 38.22 1.99 23.89
N PRO A 143 39.32 1.57 23.23
CA PRO A 143 40.31 2.41 22.54
C PRO A 143 39.71 3.08 21.28
N VAL A 144 40.42 4.03 20.65
CA VAL A 144 39.93 4.63 19.40
C VAL A 144 39.99 3.60 18.25
N PRO A 145 38.87 3.32 17.54
CA PRO A 145 38.85 2.42 16.39
C PRO A 145 39.86 2.82 15.30
N LYS A 146 40.58 1.83 14.76
CA LYS A 146 41.64 2.07 13.76
C LYS A 146 41.19 1.92 12.30
N ASN A 147 40.05 1.27 12.07
CA ASN A 147 39.50 0.96 10.75
C ASN A 147 37.98 0.69 10.84
N ALA A 148 37.33 0.36 9.73
CA ALA A 148 35.89 0.11 9.70
C ALA A 148 35.42 -1.15 10.44
N ALA A 149 36.24 -2.21 10.53
CA ALA A 149 35.88 -3.42 11.29
C ALA A 149 35.91 -3.13 12.80
N ALA A 150 36.97 -2.47 13.26
CA ALA A 150 37.09 -1.94 14.62
C ALA A 150 35.94 -0.98 14.98
N HIS A 151 35.48 -0.15 14.04
CA HIS A 151 34.31 0.70 14.27
C HIS A 151 33.02 -0.10 14.47
N LYS A 152 32.83 -1.20 13.73
CA LYS A 152 31.65 -2.07 13.88
C LYS A 152 31.61 -2.75 15.26
N LEU A 153 32.77 -3.17 15.77
CA LEU A 153 32.90 -3.72 17.13
C LEU A 153 32.59 -2.65 18.20
N ALA A 154 33.21 -1.47 18.10
CA ALA A 154 32.93 -0.35 18.99
C ALA A 154 31.45 0.10 18.94
N PHE A 155 30.84 0.09 17.77
CA PHE A 155 29.42 0.38 17.58
C PHE A 155 28.52 -0.65 18.27
N HIS A 156 28.89 -1.94 18.21
CA HIS A 156 28.17 -3.01 18.90
C HIS A 156 28.26 -2.85 20.42
N ALA A 157 29.44 -2.54 20.97
CA ALA A 157 29.60 -2.24 22.40
C ALA A 157 28.76 -1.03 22.85
N VAL A 158 28.67 0.02 22.03
CA VAL A 158 27.78 1.17 22.28
C VAL A 158 26.31 0.76 22.25
N LEU A 159 25.87 -0.08 21.30
CA LEU A 159 24.49 -0.63 21.32
C LEU A 159 24.21 -1.44 22.59
N SER A 160 25.18 -2.20 23.10
CA SER A 160 25.01 -2.98 24.34
C SER A 160 24.87 -2.09 25.59
N VAL A 161 25.50 -0.90 25.62
CA VAL A 161 25.32 0.09 26.69
C VAL A 161 23.98 0.83 26.58
N PHE A 162 23.44 0.94 25.36
CA PHE A 162 22.16 1.60 25.06
C PHE A 162 21.10 0.55 24.64
N SER A 163 21.10 -0.62 25.28
CA SER A 163 20.31 -1.78 24.84
C SER A 163 18.80 -1.51 24.86
N GLU A 164 18.34 -0.70 25.80
CA GLU A 164 16.95 -0.24 25.91
C GLU A 164 16.43 0.45 24.64
N TYR A 165 17.29 1.16 23.90
CA TYR A 165 16.96 1.75 22.60
C TYR A 165 17.16 0.75 21.44
N ALA A 166 18.15 -0.14 21.56
CA ALA A 166 18.38 -1.21 20.58
C ALA A 166 17.26 -2.26 20.56
N GLU A 167 16.57 -2.48 21.69
CA GLU A 167 15.38 -3.33 21.79
C GLU A 167 14.11 -2.66 21.21
N GLN A 168 14.06 -1.33 21.20
CA GLN A 168 12.96 -0.56 20.60
C GLN A 168 13.08 -0.46 19.07
N ASP A 169 14.31 -0.37 18.54
CA ASP A 169 14.57 -0.43 17.08
C ASP A 169 15.67 -1.46 16.73
N PRO A 170 15.38 -2.76 16.89
CA PRO A 170 16.35 -3.84 16.65
C PRO A 170 16.68 -4.03 15.17
N GLU A 171 15.95 -3.38 14.27
CA GLU A 171 16.13 -3.48 12.83
C GLU A 171 16.93 -2.34 12.23
N GLN A 172 16.70 -1.08 12.61
CA GLN A 172 17.36 0.06 11.97
C GLN A 172 18.60 0.48 12.74
N LEU A 173 18.58 0.44 14.07
CA LEU A 173 19.70 0.90 14.91
C LEU A 173 20.98 0.06 14.62
N PRO A 174 20.93 -1.28 14.49
CA PRO A 174 22.09 -2.09 14.06
C PRO A 174 22.54 -1.91 12.59
N LYS A 175 21.70 -1.31 11.73
CA LYS A 175 22.05 -0.98 10.32
C LYS A 175 22.86 0.32 10.21
N GLN A 176 23.08 1.05 11.30
CA GLN A 176 23.85 2.30 11.34
C GLN A 176 25.37 2.09 11.58
N ARG A 177 25.81 0.84 11.76
CA ARG A 177 27.18 0.42 12.13
C ARG A 177 28.34 0.78 11.20
N ASP A 178 28.12 1.55 10.13
CA ASP A 178 29.17 1.88 9.14
C ASP A 178 29.77 3.27 9.39
N PRO A 179 31.11 3.44 9.48
CA PRO A 179 31.74 4.71 9.88
C PRO A 179 31.55 5.83 8.86
N ASN A 180 31.14 5.51 7.62
CA ASN A 180 30.95 6.46 6.54
C ASN A 180 29.50 6.97 6.43
N ARG A 181 28.61 6.62 7.36
CA ARG A 181 27.22 7.12 7.44
C ARG A 181 27.18 8.64 7.64
N LEU A 182 26.28 9.30 6.91
CA LEU A 182 26.00 10.73 7.05
C LEU A 182 24.91 10.95 8.08
N CYS A 183 25.19 11.78 9.08
CA CYS A 183 24.20 12.31 10.02
C CYS A 183 23.88 13.75 9.63
N PHE A 184 22.61 14.06 9.34
CA PHE A 184 22.19 15.45 9.11
C PHE A 184 22.37 16.30 10.37
N LEU A 185 22.85 17.53 10.20
CA LEU A 185 22.89 18.52 11.27
C LEU A 185 21.52 19.21 11.36
N ALA A 186 21.08 19.48 12.58
CA ALA A 186 19.91 20.30 12.88
C ALA A 186 20.32 21.46 13.79
N TYR A 187 19.49 22.49 13.91
CA TYR A 187 19.62 23.52 14.94
C TYR A 187 18.89 23.07 16.20
N ASP A 188 19.62 22.96 17.30
CA ASP A 188 19.06 22.63 18.60
C ASP A 188 19.77 23.44 19.71
N PRO A 189 19.17 24.54 20.18
CA PRO A 189 19.73 25.33 21.27
C PRO A 189 19.69 24.59 22.62
N ARG A 190 18.92 23.51 22.73
CA ARG A 190 18.80 22.68 23.94
C ARG A 190 19.77 21.49 23.95
N ALA A 191 20.56 21.31 22.89
CA ALA A 191 21.48 20.17 22.76
C ALA A 191 22.39 20.02 23.99
N VAL A 192 22.48 18.79 24.48
CA VAL A 192 23.30 18.35 25.61
C VAL A 192 24.76 18.36 25.19
N TYR A 193 25.64 18.88 26.04
CA TYR A 193 27.10 18.74 25.86
C TYR A 193 27.80 18.49 27.20
N ASN A 194 28.47 17.34 27.30
CA ASN A 194 29.25 16.90 28.44
C ASN A 194 30.70 16.57 27.99
N PRO A 195 31.65 17.51 28.12
CA PRO A 195 33.05 17.28 27.75
C PRO A 195 33.79 16.30 28.68
N ASN A 196 33.14 15.79 29.73
CA ASN A 196 33.69 14.82 30.68
C ASN A 196 33.01 13.44 30.57
N ALA A 197 32.36 13.14 29.44
CA ALA A 197 31.71 11.86 29.22
C ALA A 197 32.71 10.68 29.29
N ILE A 198 32.27 9.60 29.93
CA ILE A 198 33.04 8.38 30.13
C ILE A 198 33.00 7.56 28.83
N PRO A 199 34.14 7.26 28.17
CA PRO A 199 34.12 6.44 26.96
C PRO A 199 33.57 5.03 27.23
N VAL A 200 32.80 4.50 26.27
CA VAL A 200 32.41 3.08 26.26
C VAL A 200 33.63 2.24 25.89
N GLU A 201 33.92 1.22 26.71
CA GLU A 201 35.01 0.28 26.47
C GLU A 201 34.56 -0.84 25.51
N TRP A 202 35.46 -1.28 24.62
CA TRP A 202 35.24 -2.38 23.68
C TRP A 202 36.56 -3.10 23.37
N ASP A 203 36.52 -4.39 23.02
CA ASP A 203 37.73 -5.16 22.73
C ASP A 203 38.06 -5.18 21.21
N PRO A 204 39.27 -4.76 20.79
CA PRO A 204 39.75 -4.94 19.42
C PRO A 204 39.90 -6.39 18.95
N GLU A 205 39.87 -7.37 19.87
CA GLU A 205 39.98 -8.81 19.58
C GLU A 205 38.61 -9.52 19.47
N ASP A 206 37.49 -8.83 19.77
CA ASP A 206 36.14 -9.36 19.61
C ASP A 206 35.82 -9.72 18.14
N GLN A 207 35.00 -10.75 17.94
CA GLN A 207 34.51 -11.15 16.62
C GLN A 207 33.11 -10.59 16.35
N LEU A 208 32.89 -10.12 15.12
CA LEU A 208 31.55 -9.79 14.64
C LEU A 208 30.74 -11.08 14.44
N PRO A 209 29.42 -11.09 14.70
CA PRO A 209 28.55 -12.21 14.34
C PRO A 209 28.60 -12.54 12.84
N ASP A 210 28.53 -13.82 12.48
CA ASP A 210 28.63 -14.29 11.09
C ASP A 210 27.48 -13.76 10.20
N GLU A 211 27.81 -13.34 8.97
CA GLU A 211 26.84 -12.99 7.91
C GLU A 211 26.73 -14.13 6.86
N PRO A 212 25.54 -14.45 6.32
CA PRO A 212 25.31 -15.64 5.49
C PRO A 212 25.78 -15.51 4.02
N THR A 213 26.37 -16.58 3.47
CA THR A 213 26.91 -16.66 2.10
C THR A 213 25.92 -17.27 1.10
N GLN A 214 25.82 -16.72 -0.13
CA GLN A 214 24.97 -17.28 -1.19
C GLN A 214 25.61 -18.50 -1.89
N THR A 215 24.81 -19.54 -2.12
CA THR A 215 25.16 -20.75 -2.90
C THR A 215 24.17 -20.91 -4.06
N LEU A 216 24.60 -21.49 -5.20
CA LEU A 216 23.77 -21.69 -6.39
C LEU A 216 23.75 -23.17 -6.80
N ASP A 217 22.58 -23.72 -7.11
CA ASP A 217 22.44 -25.11 -7.57
C ASP A 217 22.43 -25.22 -9.10
N PHE A 218 23.15 -26.20 -9.66
CA PHE A 218 23.27 -26.43 -11.09
C PHE A 218 22.79 -27.83 -11.49
N GLN A 219 21.65 -27.88 -12.19
CA GLN A 219 21.09 -29.13 -12.70
C GLN A 219 21.75 -29.55 -14.00
N ILE A 220 22.00 -30.85 -14.14
CA ILE A 220 22.58 -31.47 -15.34
C ILE A 220 21.62 -32.44 -16.02
N ASP A 221 21.74 -32.58 -17.34
CA ASP A 221 21.00 -33.57 -18.12
C ASP A 221 21.64 -34.96 -17.98
N GLY A 222 21.29 -35.69 -16.91
CA GLY A 222 21.69 -37.10 -16.71
C GLY A 222 22.18 -37.39 -15.29
N SER A 223 22.82 -38.54 -15.07
CA SER A 223 23.51 -38.80 -13.82
C SER A 223 24.80 -37.98 -13.72
N VAL A 224 25.23 -37.70 -12.50
CA VAL A 224 26.52 -37.02 -12.23
C VAL A 224 27.67 -37.78 -12.90
N ASP A 225 27.69 -39.11 -12.81
CA ASP A 225 28.69 -39.97 -13.47
C ASP A 225 28.73 -39.79 -14.99
N ALA A 226 27.57 -39.68 -15.64
CA ALA A 226 27.49 -39.47 -17.09
C ALA A 226 28.05 -38.10 -17.49
N TYR A 227 27.77 -37.05 -16.71
CA TYR A 227 28.32 -35.72 -16.91
C TYR A 227 29.85 -35.69 -16.71
N LEU A 228 30.36 -36.32 -15.65
CA LEU A 228 31.80 -36.48 -15.41
C LEU A 228 32.48 -37.18 -16.60
N GLN A 229 31.90 -38.29 -17.07
CA GLN A 229 32.46 -39.07 -18.17
C GLN A 229 32.41 -38.31 -19.51
N GLN A 230 31.30 -37.63 -19.80
CA GLN A 230 31.12 -36.80 -21.00
C GLN A 230 32.16 -35.68 -21.09
N HIS A 231 32.52 -35.07 -19.97
CA HIS A 231 33.47 -33.95 -19.91
C HIS A 231 34.91 -34.36 -19.55
N GLY A 232 35.18 -35.66 -19.38
CA GLY A 232 36.52 -36.18 -19.05
C GLY A 232 37.03 -35.71 -17.68
N ILE A 233 36.11 -35.53 -16.72
CA ILE A 233 36.45 -35.12 -15.35
C ILE A 233 36.93 -36.35 -14.57
N THR A 234 38.19 -36.31 -14.14
CA THR A 234 38.80 -37.30 -13.26
C THR A 234 39.34 -36.63 -12.01
N PHE A 235 39.26 -37.34 -10.89
CA PHE A 235 39.71 -36.88 -9.59
C PHE A 235 41.02 -37.56 -9.20
N ASN A 236 41.88 -36.83 -8.49
CA ASN A 236 43.08 -37.38 -7.89
C ASN A 236 42.76 -38.12 -6.57
N ALA A 237 43.77 -38.72 -5.95
CA ALA A 237 43.65 -39.42 -4.67
C ALA A 237 43.20 -38.53 -3.47
N ALA A 238 43.11 -37.22 -3.65
CA ALA A 238 42.62 -36.26 -2.67
C ALA A 238 41.22 -35.69 -3.05
N GLY A 239 40.49 -36.37 -3.94
CA GLY A 239 39.13 -35.99 -4.34
C GLY A 239 39.03 -34.72 -5.20
N GLN A 240 40.15 -34.21 -5.75
CA GLN A 240 40.19 -32.97 -6.53
C GLN A 240 40.38 -33.23 -8.03
N SER A 241 39.66 -32.50 -8.87
CA SER A 241 39.85 -32.57 -10.33
C SER A 241 41.04 -31.74 -10.83
N GLN A 242 41.43 -31.94 -12.09
CA GLN A 242 42.21 -30.94 -12.83
C GLN A 242 41.36 -29.69 -13.17
N TYR A 243 41.96 -28.63 -13.70
CA TYR A 243 41.23 -27.42 -14.09
C TYR A 243 40.60 -27.53 -15.50
N PHE A 244 39.31 -27.22 -15.58
CA PHE A 244 38.49 -27.29 -16.78
C PHE A 244 38.16 -25.90 -17.35
N PRO A 245 37.75 -25.80 -18.64
CA PRO A 245 37.35 -24.54 -19.27
C PRO A 245 36.22 -23.83 -18.53
N LYS A 246 36.23 -22.48 -18.55
CA LYS A 246 35.22 -21.66 -17.87
C LYS A 246 33.79 -21.85 -18.41
N ALA A 247 33.62 -22.36 -19.62
CA ALA A 247 32.31 -22.73 -20.18
C ALA A 247 31.53 -23.81 -19.39
N MET A 248 32.13 -24.40 -18.35
CA MET A 248 31.48 -25.28 -17.38
C MET A 248 31.04 -24.55 -16.09
N CYS A 249 31.10 -23.21 -16.07
CA CYS A 249 30.65 -22.36 -14.97
C CYS A 249 29.22 -21.86 -15.27
N PRO A 250 28.23 -22.07 -14.37
CA PRO A 250 26.85 -21.65 -14.59
C PRO A 250 26.67 -20.14 -14.83
N ASN A 251 27.54 -19.33 -14.23
CA ASN A 251 27.46 -17.86 -14.26
C ASN A 251 28.06 -17.21 -15.52
N ASP A 252 28.34 -17.96 -16.59
CA ASP A 252 28.98 -17.56 -17.87
C ASP A 252 29.47 -16.07 -17.98
N HIS A 253 30.77 -15.86 -17.73
CA HIS A 253 31.39 -14.53 -17.68
C HIS A 253 32.64 -14.47 -18.56
N ASP A 254 32.86 -13.34 -19.21
CA ASP A 254 33.78 -13.19 -20.35
C ASP A 254 35.27 -13.10 -19.95
N SER A 255 35.96 -14.25 -19.79
CA SER A 255 37.40 -14.28 -19.53
C SER A 255 38.10 -15.55 -20.04
N ASN A 256 39.03 -15.38 -20.98
CA ASN A 256 39.72 -16.45 -21.72
C ASN A 256 40.79 -17.23 -20.93
N ASN A 257 40.42 -18.00 -19.90
CA ASN A 257 41.26 -19.12 -19.43
C ASN A 257 40.52 -20.17 -18.59
N LYS A 258 41.10 -21.39 -18.51
CA LYS A 258 40.59 -22.51 -17.69
C LYS A 258 40.60 -22.12 -16.21
N ALA A 259 39.46 -22.25 -15.53
CA ALA A 259 39.26 -21.70 -14.19
C ALA A 259 38.34 -22.50 -13.27
N VAL A 260 37.71 -23.58 -13.75
CA VAL A 260 36.75 -24.38 -12.98
C VAL A 260 37.42 -25.64 -12.45
N ARG A 261 37.16 -25.98 -11.19
CA ARG A 261 37.64 -27.20 -10.52
C ARG A 261 36.49 -27.85 -9.76
N PHE A 262 36.46 -29.18 -9.76
CA PHE A 262 35.47 -29.97 -9.04
C PHE A 262 36.12 -30.70 -7.86
N PHE A 263 35.33 -30.96 -6.82
CA PHE A 263 35.72 -31.77 -5.67
C PHE A 263 34.63 -32.78 -5.34
N HIS A 264 35.02 -33.97 -4.89
CA HIS A 264 34.12 -34.88 -4.17
C HIS A 264 34.02 -34.44 -2.72
N ASN A 265 32.80 -34.34 -2.21
CA ASN A 265 32.51 -34.17 -0.79
C ASN A 265 32.39 -35.55 -0.10
N GLU A 266 32.47 -35.57 1.22
CA GLU A 266 32.41 -36.81 2.02
C GLU A 266 31.04 -37.52 1.94
N ASP A 267 29.97 -36.77 1.63
CA ASP A 267 28.61 -37.28 1.40
C ASP A 267 28.41 -37.90 -0.01
N GLY A 268 29.44 -37.89 -0.85
CA GLY A 268 29.39 -38.38 -2.23
C GLY A 268 28.86 -37.37 -3.25
N SER A 269 28.45 -36.17 -2.83
CA SER A 269 28.09 -35.07 -3.74
C SER A 269 29.34 -34.47 -4.40
N ILE A 270 29.12 -33.74 -5.51
CA ILE A 270 30.20 -33.07 -6.25
C ILE A 270 29.88 -31.59 -6.36
N ASN A 271 30.80 -30.76 -5.90
CA ASN A 271 30.75 -29.31 -6.06
C ASN A 271 31.75 -28.82 -7.12
N GLY A 272 31.39 -27.75 -7.81
CA GLY A 272 32.25 -26.98 -8.71
C GLY A 272 32.62 -25.64 -8.08
N PHE A 273 33.84 -25.18 -8.35
CA PHE A 273 34.36 -23.88 -7.94
C PHE A 273 34.98 -23.15 -9.14
N CYS A 274 34.66 -21.88 -9.33
CA CYS A 274 35.28 -21.03 -10.35
C CYS A 274 36.29 -20.06 -9.73
N ASN A 275 37.58 -20.19 -10.05
CA ASN A 275 38.59 -19.18 -9.68
C ASN A 275 38.29 -17.78 -10.26
N GLY A 276 37.52 -17.70 -11.35
CA GLY A 276 37.23 -16.44 -12.04
C GLY A 276 36.16 -15.59 -11.36
N CYS A 277 35.07 -16.19 -10.88
CA CYS A 277 33.97 -15.47 -10.22
C CYS A 277 33.77 -15.86 -8.74
N ARG A 278 34.60 -16.77 -8.21
CA ARG A 278 34.60 -17.28 -6.82
C ARG A 278 33.30 -17.94 -6.36
N SER A 279 32.40 -18.29 -7.27
CA SER A 279 31.19 -19.05 -6.93
C SER A 279 31.48 -20.52 -6.67
N HIS A 280 30.69 -21.10 -5.77
CA HIS A 280 30.53 -22.54 -5.55
C HIS A 280 29.14 -22.98 -6.03
N TRP A 281 29.03 -24.19 -6.57
CA TRP A 281 27.76 -24.78 -6.98
C TRP A 281 27.79 -26.31 -6.89
N PHE A 282 26.63 -26.96 -6.82
CA PHE A 282 26.49 -28.43 -6.80
C PHE A 282 25.99 -28.98 -8.13
N LEU A 283 26.36 -30.23 -8.45
CA LEU A 283 25.86 -31.00 -9.59
C LEU A 283 24.76 -31.97 -9.12
N GLN A 284 23.52 -31.81 -9.60
CA GLN A 284 22.41 -32.72 -9.29
C GLN A 284 21.72 -33.30 -10.55
N PRO A 285 21.28 -34.58 -10.53
CA PRO A 285 20.61 -35.24 -11.65
C PRO A 285 19.14 -34.80 -11.80
N PRO A 286 18.52 -34.98 -12.98
CA PRO A 286 17.19 -34.44 -13.27
C PRO A 286 16.08 -35.38 -12.76
N LYS A 287 15.06 -34.80 -12.12
CA LYS A 287 13.87 -35.54 -11.62
C LYS A 287 13.08 -36.14 -12.81
N GLN A 288 12.78 -37.44 -12.75
CA GLN A 288 12.14 -38.17 -13.87
C GLN A 288 10.68 -37.71 -14.15
N ARG A 289 10.30 -37.71 -15.44
CA ARG A 289 8.92 -37.55 -15.94
C ARG A 289 8.49 -38.75 -16.78
N ASN A 290 7.25 -39.20 -16.61
CA ASN A 290 6.50 -40.13 -17.48
C ASN A 290 5.04 -39.61 -17.55
N ARG A 291 4.29 -39.58 -18.67
CA ARG A 291 4.55 -39.69 -20.12
C ARG A 291 3.52 -38.82 -20.87
N LYS A 292 3.83 -38.39 -22.10
CA LYS A 292 2.89 -37.86 -23.12
C LYS A 292 2.72 -38.92 -24.25
N PRO A 293 1.82 -38.82 -25.26
CA PRO A 293 0.97 -37.67 -25.64
C PRO A 293 -0.50 -37.97 -26.08
N VAL A 294 -1.37 -36.95 -25.98
CA VAL A 294 -2.14 -36.50 -27.15
C VAL A 294 -1.45 -35.24 -27.68
N LYS A 295 -1.30 -35.11 -28.99
CA LYS A 295 -0.60 -33.97 -29.61
C LYS A 295 -1.57 -32.83 -29.90
N LEU A 296 -1.18 -31.62 -29.44
CA LEU A 296 -1.43 -30.24 -29.92
C LEU A 296 -1.45 -29.35 -28.66
N HIS A 297 -0.65 -28.30 -28.45
CA HIS A 297 0.53 -27.79 -29.17
C HIS A 297 1.68 -27.57 -28.16
N LYS A 298 2.92 -27.37 -28.64
CA LYS A 298 4.01 -26.85 -27.81
C LYS A 298 3.85 -25.34 -27.65
N ASN A 299 3.74 -24.84 -26.41
CA ASN A 299 4.44 -23.67 -25.87
C ASN A 299 4.29 -23.62 -24.34
N LEU A 300 5.37 -23.24 -23.65
CA LEU A 300 5.39 -22.87 -22.23
C LEU A 300 5.22 -21.32 -22.12
N VAL A 301 5.09 -20.78 -20.89
CA VAL A 301 5.01 -19.32 -20.57
C VAL A 301 3.59 -18.70 -20.70
N SER A 302 2.54 -19.51 -20.57
CA SER A 302 1.24 -19.23 -21.24
C SER A 302 0.21 -18.31 -20.59
N MET A 303 0.29 -17.96 -19.31
CA MET A 303 -0.71 -17.03 -18.72
C MET A 303 -0.51 -15.58 -19.20
N LEU A 304 0.58 -15.34 -19.95
CA LEU A 304 0.81 -14.19 -20.84
C LEU A 304 1.08 -14.61 -22.30
N THR A 305 0.99 -15.91 -22.66
CA THR A 305 0.92 -16.33 -24.07
C THR A 305 -0.52 -16.49 -24.51
N ASP A 306 -1.12 -15.36 -24.81
CA ASP A 306 -1.49 -15.26 -26.21
C ASP A 306 -0.28 -14.70 -26.98
N THR A 307 -0.11 -15.04 -28.26
CA THR A 307 1.02 -14.45 -28.99
C THR A 307 0.85 -12.93 -29.05
N LEU A 308 1.94 -12.15 -29.07
CA LEU A 308 1.89 -10.69 -29.28
C LEU A 308 1.01 -10.34 -30.49
N LYS A 309 1.04 -11.18 -31.53
CA LYS A 309 0.15 -11.13 -32.69
C LYS A 309 -1.33 -11.27 -32.33
N ASN A 310 -1.73 -12.27 -31.55
CA ASN A 310 -3.13 -12.49 -31.20
C ASN A 310 -3.66 -11.44 -30.20
N SER A 311 -2.83 -10.97 -29.26
CA SER A 311 -3.16 -9.80 -28.43
C SER A 311 -3.29 -8.54 -29.30
N ARG A 312 -2.40 -8.33 -30.28
CA ARG A 312 -2.53 -7.26 -31.28
C ARG A 312 -3.81 -7.40 -32.11
N GLU A 313 -4.17 -8.59 -32.58
CA GLU A 313 -5.42 -8.87 -33.31
C GLU A 313 -6.67 -8.68 -32.43
N PHE A 314 -6.60 -9.01 -31.14
CA PHE A 314 -7.66 -8.74 -30.18
C PHE A 314 -7.84 -7.22 -29.98
N LEU A 315 -6.77 -6.49 -29.64
CA LEU A 315 -6.79 -5.04 -29.48
C LEU A 315 -7.28 -4.37 -30.78
N LYS A 316 -6.80 -4.80 -31.94
CA LYS A 316 -7.30 -4.36 -33.25
C LYS A 316 -8.80 -4.64 -33.43
N SER A 317 -9.28 -5.84 -33.10
CA SER A 317 -10.72 -6.18 -33.20
C SER A 317 -11.61 -5.33 -32.28
N VAL A 318 -11.06 -4.90 -31.15
CA VAL A 318 -11.73 -4.01 -30.20
C VAL A 318 -11.69 -2.55 -30.68
N PHE A 319 -10.60 -2.10 -31.31
CA PHE A 319 -10.35 -0.67 -31.53
C PHE A 319 -10.37 -0.18 -32.99
N GLU A 320 -9.97 -0.98 -33.99
CA GLU A 320 -9.85 -0.51 -35.40
C GLU A 320 -11.20 -0.10 -36.04
N ASN A 321 -12.32 -0.57 -35.49
CA ASN A 321 -13.67 -0.29 -36.01
C ASN A 321 -14.55 0.56 -35.07
N LYS A 322 -14.07 0.94 -33.88
CA LYS A 322 -14.88 1.65 -32.85
C LYS A 322 -14.38 3.08 -32.67
N LYS A 323 -15.26 4.08 -32.82
CA LYS A 323 -14.93 5.51 -32.68
C LYS A 323 -14.94 5.96 -31.20
N ILE A 324 -14.09 5.34 -30.38
CA ILE A 324 -13.96 5.59 -28.94
C ILE A 324 -12.97 6.73 -28.65
N LYS A 325 -13.04 7.33 -27.45
CA LYS A 325 -12.27 8.51 -27.02
C LYS A 325 -11.82 8.37 -25.53
N PHE A 326 -10.55 8.58 -25.12
CA PHE A 326 -10.00 8.36 -23.74
C PHE A 326 -9.04 9.46 -23.06
N PHE A 327 -9.36 10.04 -21.87
CA PHE A 327 -8.83 11.17 -21.03
C PHE A 327 -8.65 10.75 -19.57
N GLY A 328 -7.55 11.13 -18.91
CA GLY A 328 -7.37 10.98 -17.45
C GLY A 328 -8.02 12.13 -16.67
N LEU A 329 -8.38 12.00 -15.39
CA LEU A 329 -7.60 11.36 -14.32
C LEU A 329 -8.52 10.81 -13.20
N ARG A 330 -8.05 9.76 -12.51
CA ARG A 330 -7.70 9.80 -11.07
C ARG A 330 -7.01 8.48 -10.71
N ALA A 331 -5.80 8.57 -10.16
CA ALA A 331 -5.31 7.50 -9.32
C ALA A 331 -5.86 7.77 -7.93
N ASP A 332 -6.56 6.80 -7.36
CA ASP A 332 -6.67 6.67 -5.92
C ASP A 332 -6.61 5.20 -5.54
N THR A 333 -6.12 4.93 -4.34
CA THR A 333 -5.96 3.60 -3.73
C THR A 333 -5.31 2.55 -4.65
N GLY A 334 -3.96 2.53 -4.76
CA GLY A 334 -3.31 1.44 -5.52
C GLY A 334 -1.79 1.55 -5.68
N VAL A 335 -1.27 2.77 -5.82
CA VAL A 335 0.18 3.00 -5.90
C VAL A 335 0.68 3.35 -4.50
N GLY A 336 1.55 2.51 -3.93
CA GLY A 336 2.16 2.78 -2.63
C GLY A 336 2.82 4.16 -2.63
N LYS A 337 2.89 4.84 -1.47
CA LYS A 337 3.26 6.28 -1.35
C LYS A 337 4.60 6.69 -2.00
N ASN A 338 5.41 5.72 -2.43
CA ASN A 338 6.76 5.81 -2.99
C ASN A 338 6.90 5.30 -4.44
N GLU A 339 5.84 4.81 -5.10
CA GLU A 339 5.91 4.34 -6.49
C GLU A 339 5.29 5.34 -7.49
N GLY A 340 5.82 5.36 -8.71
CA GLY A 340 5.46 6.33 -9.75
C GLY A 340 4.54 5.73 -10.80
N ALA A 341 3.29 6.19 -10.85
CA ALA A 341 2.37 5.83 -11.92
C ALA A 341 2.82 6.41 -13.28
N ILE A 342 2.81 5.59 -14.33
CA ILE A 342 3.15 6.02 -15.70
C ILE A 342 1.92 5.88 -16.59
N ASN A 343 1.62 6.94 -17.34
CA ASN A 343 0.46 7.02 -18.23
C ASN A 343 0.89 6.94 -19.71
N TYR A 344 0.15 6.20 -20.53
CA TYR A 344 0.36 6.08 -21.98
C TYR A 344 -0.87 6.53 -22.74
N TYR A 345 -0.73 7.43 -23.70
CA TYR A 345 -1.77 7.79 -24.67
C TYR A 345 -1.65 6.95 -25.94
N LEU A 346 -2.77 6.50 -26.50
CA LEU A 346 -2.84 5.63 -27.69
C LEU A 346 -3.52 6.39 -28.85
N ARG A 347 -2.75 6.96 -29.78
CA ARG A 347 -3.30 7.71 -30.92
C ARG A 347 -4.08 6.79 -31.87
N GLY A 348 -5.17 7.29 -32.45
CA GLY A 348 -6.06 6.52 -33.36
C GLY A 348 -7.07 5.63 -32.63
N VAL A 349 -6.71 5.09 -31.45
CA VAL A 349 -7.62 4.46 -30.49
C VAL A 349 -8.17 5.47 -29.47
N SER A 350 -7.55 6.65 -29.43
CA SER A 350 -7.81 7.75 -28.51
C SER A 350 -7.53 7.44 -27.03
N GLY A 351 -6.82 6.35 -26.72
CA GLY A 351 -6.62 5.72 -25.38
C GLY A 351 -5.86 6.55 -24.34
N LEU A 352 -6.17 6.43 -23.04
CA LEU A 352 -5.24 6.70 -21.94
C LEU A 352 -5.22 5.49 -20.98
N LEU A 353 -4.03 4.92 -20.77
CA LEU A 353 -3.80 3.80 -19.86
C LEU A 353 -2.92 4.24 -18.69
N ASN A 354 -3.37 3.97 -17.45
CA ASN A 354 -2.60 4.17 -16.23
C ASN A 354 -1.96 2.85 -15.76
N VAL A 355 -0.67 2.87 -15.42
CA VAL A 355 0.08 1.70 -14.93
C VAL A 355 0.62 1.97 -13.53
N PRO A 356 0.28 1.14 -12.51
CA PRO A 356 0.54 1.45 -11.10
C PRO A 356 2.02 1.44 -10.69
N THR A 357 2.84 0.55 -11.23
CA THR A 357 4.25 0.39 -10.81
C THR A 357 5.22 0.65 -11.95
N THR A 358 6.44 1.09 -11.61
CA THR A 358 7.51 1.37 -12.60
C THR A 358 7.88 0.12 -13.41
N ASP A 359 7.97 -1.04 -12.76
CA ASP A 359 8.33 -2.31 -13.42
C ASP A 359 7.23 -2.75 -14.40
N LEU A 360 5.96 -2.65 -13.99
CA LEU A 360 4.83 -2.97 -14.85
C LEU A 360 4.72 -1.97 -16.02
N ALA A 361 5.13 -0.72 -15.83
CA ALA A 361 5.19 0.28 -16.90
C ALA A 361 6.30 -0.01 -17.92
N ILE A 362 7.48 -0.43 -17.48
CA ILE A 362 8.57 -0.89 -18.36
C ILE A 362 8.10 -2.10 -19.18
N GLU A 363 7.43 -3.06 -18.54
CA GLU A 363 6.84 -4.22 -19.21
C GLU A 363 5.73 -3.80 -20.20
N MET A 364 4.86 -2.87 -19.81
CA MET A 364 3.81 -2.33 -20.68
C MET A 364 4.38 -1.68 -21.93
N GLU A 365 5.41 -0.85 -21.78
CA GLU A 365 6.06 -0.14 -22.87
C GLU A 365 6.75 -1.10 -23.84
N ALA A 366 7.43 -2.14 -23.32
CA ALA A 366 7.98 -3.20 -24.14
C ALA A 366 6.90 -3.91 -24.98
N ARG A 367 5.73 -4.19 -24.38
CA ARG A 367 4.58 -4.82 -25.06
C ARG A 367 3.93 -3.91 -26.10
N LEU A 368 3.70 -2.63 -25.78
CA LEU A 368 3.09 -1.65 -26.69
C LEU A 368 3.99 -1.39 -27.91
N ASN A 369 5.30 -1.27 -27.68
CA ASN A 369 6.30 -1.15 -28.75
C ASN A 369 6.35 -2.42 -29.62
N ALA A 370 6.38 -3.60 -29.01
CA ALA A 370 6.39 -4.88 -29.74
C ALA A 370 5.07 -5.19 -30.47
N ALA A 371 3.96 -4.57 -30.07
CA ALA A 371 2.68 -4.66 -30.76
C ALA A 371 2.55 -3.70 -31.96
N GLU A 372 3.54 -2.83 -32.22
CA GLU A 372 3.54 -1.83 -33.29
C GLU A 372 2.22 -1.03 -33.33
N ILE A 373 1.78 -0.54 -32.17
CA ILE A 373 0.60 0.33 -32.07
C ILE A 373 1.04 1.75 -32.41
N ASP A 374 0.52 2.29 -33.51
CA ASP A 374 0.98 3.57 -34.04
C ASP A 374 0.60 4.75 -33.13
N GLY A 375 1.57 5.63 -32.87
CA GLY A 375 1.36 6.86 -32.11
C GLY A 375 1.02 6.65 -30.62
N VAL A 376 1.46 5.55 -30.02
CA VAL A 376 1.59 5.47 -28.56
C VAL A 376 2.63 6.50 -28.09
N PHE A 377 2.33 7.27 -27.05
CA PHE A 377 3.32 8.12 -26.38
C PHE A 377 3.06 8.20 -24.87
N ARG A 378 4.12 8.38 -24.08
CA ARG A 378 4.00 8.62 -22.63
C ARG A 378 3.25 9.95 -22.40
N TYR A 379 2.08 9.88 -21.78
CA TYR A 379 1.28 11.05 -21.46
C TYR A 379 1.78 11.67 -20.16
N ARG A 380 2.27 12.91 -20.20
CA ARG A 380 2.76 13.57 -18.99
C ARG A 380 1.56 14.15 -18.24
N GLY A 381 0.96 13.32 -17.39
CA GLY A 381 -0.04 13.73 -16.41
C GLY A 381 0.47 14.92 -15.62
N ILE A 382 -0.28 16.01 -15.66
CA ILE A 382 0.09 17.31 -15.07
C ILE A 382 0.26 17.20 -13.55
N LEU A 383 -0.43 16.22 -12.95
CA LEU A 383 -0.54 15.96 -11.53
C LEU A 383 0.24 14.71 -11.04
N SER A 384 1.08 14.07 -11.87
CA SER A 384 1.60 12.72 -11.57
C SER A 384 3.13 12.53 -11.66
N ASN A 385 3.95 13.58 -11.52
CA ASN A 385 5.41 13.40 -11.38
C ASN A 385 6.07 14.52 -10.55
N PRO A 386 6.16 14.34 -9.21
CA PRO A 386 6.81 15.31 -8.32
C PRO A 386 8.34 15.40 -8.47
N ASP A 387 8.94 14.39 -9.12
CA ASP A 387 10.38 14.11 -9.01
C ASP A 387 11.19 14.58 -10.22
N GLY A 388 10.50 15.00 -11.30
CA GLY A 388 11.10 15.73 -12.41
C GLY A 388 12.12 14.95 -13.25
N ARG A 389 12.25 13.63 -13.08
CA ARG A 389 13.18 12.79 -13.84
C ARG A 389 12.48 11.99 -14.94
N PHE A 390 12.32 12.63 -16.09
CA PHE A 390 12.67 11.96 -17.33
C PHE A 390 14.03 12.51 -17.79
N PRO A 391 14.91 11.70 -18.38
CA PRO A 391 16.05 12.25 -19.12
C PRO A 391 15.53 13.24 -20.17
N ASP A 392 16.21 14.38 -20.28
CA ASP A 392 16.16 15.32 -21.40
C ASP A 392 14.98 16.30 -21.56
N GLU A 393 13.93 16.29 -20.73
CA GLU A 393 12.79 17.24 -20.86
C GLU A 393 12.30 17.94 -19.57
N SER A 394 12.72 19.20 -19.41
CA SER A 394 12.26 20.13 -18.36
C SER A 394 11.11 21.05 -18.83
N PRO A 395 9.85 20.82 -18.42
CA PRO A 395 8.80 21.84 -18.53
C PRO A 395 9.06 22.98 -17.53
N CYS A 396 8.70 24.20 -17.92
CA CYS A 396 8.98 25.42 -17.15
C CYS A 396 8.12 25.63 -15.89
N ILE A 397 7.10 24.80 -15.66
CA ILE A 397 6.23 24.86 -14.48
C ILE A 397 6.84 23.98 -13.37
N LYS A 398 7.14 24.58 -12.22
CA LYS A 398 7.49 23.84 -11.00
C LYS A 398 6.24 23.12 -10.48
N PRO A 399 6.21 21.77 -10.34
CA PRO A 399 5.01 21.04 -9.92
C PRO A 399 4.40 21.59 -8.63
N LEU A 400 5.22 21.85 -7.61
CA LEU A 400 4.77 22.42 -6.33
C LEU A 400 4.00 23.74 -6.47
N LEU A 401 4.38 24.61 -7.42
CA LEU A 401 3.69 25.89 -7.66
C LEU A 401 2.37 25.68 -8.40
N TYR A 402 2.30 24.67 -9.28
CA TYR A 402 1.07 24.25 -9.93
C TYR A 402 0.07 23.70 -8.90
N ASP A 403 0.51 22.74 -8.08
CA ASP A 403 -0.32 22.08 -7.07
C ASP A 403 -0.84 23.09 -6.03
N ALA A 404 0.01 24.03 -5.61
CA ALA A 404 -0.40 25.11 -4.72
C ALA A 404 -1.46 26.04 -5.36
N LEU A 405 -1.37 26.39 -6.65
CA LEU A 405 -2.40 27.22 -7.31
C LEU A 405 -3.72 26.45 -7.48
N ALA A 406 -3.62 25.18 -7.89
CA ALA A 406 -4.78 24.30 -8.04
C ALA A 406 -5.51 24.07 -6.70
N SER A 407 -4.78 23.92 -5.59
CA SER A 407 -5.39 23.80 -4.24
C SER A 407 -6.17 25.04 -3.80
N ARG A 408 -5.87 26.21 -4.39
CA ARG A 408 -6.60 27.48 -4.21
C ARG A 408 -7.71 27.68 -5.25
N GLY A 409 -8.03 26.67 -6.07
CA GLY A 409 -9.08 26.73 -7.08
C GLY A 409 -8.71 27.48 -8.36
N TRP A 410 -7.44 27.89 -8.52
CA TRP A 410 -6.99 28.66 -9.67
C TRP A 410 -6.46 27.78 -10.80
N ASN A 411 -6.71 28.19 -12.04
CA ASN A 411 -6.05 27.57 -13.19
C ASN A 411 -4.59 28.06 -13.28
N ALA A 412 -3.68 27.22 -12.79
CA ALA A 412 -2.25 27.49 -12.82
C ALA A 412 -1.68 27.73 -14.23
N TYR A 413 -2.30 27.21 -15.30
CA TYR A 413 -1.87 27.51 -16.67
C TYR A 413 -2.18 28.94 -17.08
N GLU A 414 -3.35 29.46 -16.71
CA GLU A 414 -3.74 30.83 -17.03
C GLU A 414 -2.79 31.81 -16.32
N LEU A 415 -2.61 31.65 -15.00
CA LEU A 415 -1.76 32.54 -14.19
C LEU A 415 -0.25 32.46 -14.50
N LEU A 416 0.29 31.27 -14.79
CA LEU A 416 1.74 31.10 -14.99
C LEU A 416 2.17 31.21 -16.46
N CYS A 417 1.37 30.75 -17.42
CA CYS A 417 1.79 30.67 -18.82
C CYS A 417 1.41 31.88 -19.67
N GLU A 418 0.42 32.69 -19.27
CA GLU A 418 -0.06 33.76 -20.16
C GLU A 418 1.00 34.85 -20.43
N PRO A 419 1.82 35.28 -19.43
CA PRO A 419 2.99 36.15 -19.63
C PRO A 419 4.33 35.36 -19.62
N CYS A 420 4.38 34.16 -20.22
CA CYS A 420 5.58 33.31 -20.23
C CYS A 420 6.43 33.46 -21.52
N GLU A 421 7.71 33.80 -21.37
CA GLU A 421 8.63 34.04 -22.49
C GLU A 421 8.92 32.80 -23.34
N VAL A 422 8.88 31.59 -22.76
CA VAL A 422 9.12 30.32 -23.47
C VAL A 422 7.83 29.65 -23.98
N ARG A 423 6.71 30.38 -24.01
CA ARG A 423 5.38 29.91 -24.41
C ARG A 423 5.37 29.28 -25.82
N GLY A 424 5.97 29.94 -26.82
CA GLY A 424 6.03 29.44 -28.20
C GLY A 424 6.76 28.09 -28.31
N LEU A 425 7.93 27.96 -27.66
CA LEU A 425 8.68 26.70 -27.61
C LEU A 425 7.90 25.55 -26.94
N CYS A 426 7.06 25.85 -25.95
CA CYS A 426 6.21 24.86 -25.29
C CYS A 426 4.98 24.46 -26.12
N GLU A 427 4.54 25.32 -27.04
CA GLU A 427 3.51 25.03 -28.03
C GLU A 427 4.08 24.17 -29.18
N GLU A 428 5.26 24.51 -29.70
CA GLU A 428 5.99 23.76 -30.74
C GLU A 428 6.37 22.34 -30.30
N ARG A 429 6.95 22.19 -29.11
CA ARG A 429 7.29 20.88 -28.51
C ARG A 429 6.07 20.10 -28.03
N GLY A 430 4.88 20.68 -28.13
CA GLY A 430 3.62 20.04 -27.85
C GLY A 430 3.29 19.85 -26.36
N HIS A 431 4.09 20.37 -25.43
CA HIS A 431 3.80 20.32 -23.99
C HIS A 431 2.49 21.04 -23.64
N ARG A 432 2.24 22.23 -24.22
CA ARG A 432 0.93 22.92 -24.07
C ARG A 432 -0.18 22.24 -24.87
N SER A 433 0.17 21.66 -26.01
CA SER A 433 -0.81 20.99 -26.88
C SER A 433 -1.27 19.63 -26.36
N GLN A 434 -0.66 19.03 -25.33
CA GLN A 434 -1.13 17.74 -24.80
C GLN A 434 -2.54 17.84 -24.20
N ALA A 435 -2.82 18.86 -23.39
CA ALA A 435 -4.16 19.11 -22.86
C ALA A 435 -5.15 19.51 -23.98
N GLU A 436 -4.74 20.38 -24.90
CA GLU A 436 -5.65 20.88 -25.94
C GLU A 436 -5.88 19.87 -27.08
N ARG A 437 -4.91 19.00 -27.39
CA ARG A 437 -5.09 17.83 -28.26
C ARG A 437 -5.95 16.77 -27.57
N ALA A 438 -5.83 16.58 -26.25
CA ALA A 438 -6.73 15.70 -25.50
C ALA A 438 -8.18 16.23 -25.53
N LYS A 439 -8.40 17.53 -25.31
CA LYS A 439 -9.73 18.16 -25.48
C LYS A 439 -10.25 18.03 -26.92
N GLN A 440 -9.41 18.29 -27.93
CA GLN A 440 -9.76 18.12 -29.35
C GLN A 440 -10.06 16.65 -29.72
N ALA A 441 -9.52 15.68 -28.96
CA ALA A 441 -9.76 14.24 -29.11
C ALA A 441 -10.93 13.69 -28.24
N GLN A 442 -11.57 14.54 -27.40
CA GLN A 442 -12.86 14.34 -26.70
C GLN A 442 -13.02 13.18 -25.69
N VAL A 443 -12.27 13.15 -24.60
CA VAL A 443 -11.60 11.87 -24.28
C VAL A 443 -12.09 11.35 -22.86
N THR A 444 -12.06 10.03 -22.53
CA THR A 444 -12.51 9.21 -21.31
C THR A 444 -11.47 8.37 -20.43
N VAL A 445 -11.62 8.12 -19.12
CA VAL A 445 -10.58 7.41 -18.30
C VAL A 445 -10.57 5.86 -18.39
N MET A 446 -9.39 5.21 -18.34
CA MET A 446 -9.24 3.78 -18.01
C MET A 446 -8.10 3.48 -17.00
N PRO A 447 -8.42 2.99 -15.78
CA PRO A 447 -7.50 2.24 -14.95
C PRO A 447 -7.44 0.77 -15.39
N PHE A 448 -6.36 0.10 -15.01
CA PHE A 448 -6.08 -1.33 -15.17
C PHE A 448 -5.85 -1.84 -16.62
N PRO A 449 -4.62 -2.31 -16.94
CA PRO A 449 -4.33 -2.93 -18.24
C PRO A 449 -4.98 -4.30 -18.47
N ASP A 450 -5.31 -5.04 -17.41
CA ASP A 450 -5.65 -6.47 -17.55
C ASP A 450 -6.98 -6.72 -18.27
N ILE A 451 -7.95 -5.80 -18.24
CA ILE A 451 -9.19 -5.97 -19.02
C ILE A 451 -8.91 -6.11 -20.55
N PHE A 452 -7.77 -5.59 -21.01
CA PHE A 452 -7.31 -5.68 -22.39
C PHE A 452 -6.25 -6.77 -22.65
N LEU A 453 -5.45 -7.09 -21.62
CA LEU A 453 -4.25 -7.92 -21.76
C LEU A 453 -4.39 -9.31 -21.17
N ASN A 454 -5.24 -9.50 -20.15
CA ASN A 454 -5.57 -10.79 -19.58
C ASN A 454 -6.66 -11.46 -20.44
N PRO A 455 -6.43 -12.68 -20.97
CA PRO A 455 -7.41 -13.39 -21.79
C PRO A 455 -8.79 -13.59 -21.15
N ALA A 456 -8.88 -13.68 -19.82
CA ALA A 456 -10.12 -13.90 -19.08
C ALA A 456 -11.15 -12.78 -19.30
N PHE A 457 -10.70 -11.52 -19.36
CA PHE A 457 -11.59 -10.36 -19.46
C PHE A 457 -11.95 -9.97 -20.91
N ARG A 458 -11.47 -10.72 -21.91
CA ARG A 458 -11.65 -10.37 -23.32
C ARG A 458 -13.09 -10.42 -23.82
N THR A 459 -13.90 -11.32 -23.26
CA THR A 459 -15.33 -11.42 -23.59
C THR A 459 -16.05 -10.19 -23.05
N VAL A 460 -15.80 -9.85 -21.77
CA VAL A 460 -16.27 -8.63 -21.11
C VAL A 460 -15.90 -7.39 -21.92
N ALA A 461 -14.63 -7.25 -22.31
CA ALA A 461 -14.17 -6.13 -23.14
C ALA A 461 -14.88 -6.08 -24.52
N LYS A 462 -15.12 -7.21 -25.18
CA LYS A 462 -15.84 -7.22 -26.48
C LYS A 462 -17.29 -6.76 -26.36
N ASP A 463 -17.98 -7.26 -25.34
CA ASP A 463 -19.42 -7.06 -25.13
C ASP A 463 -19.73 -5.71 -24.47
N TYR A 464 -18.85 -5.22 -23.58
CA TYR A 464 -19.04 -4.00 -22.80
C TYR A 464 -18.53 -2.72 -23.47
N LEU A 465 -17.44 -2.80 -24.26
CA LEU A 465 -16.89 -1.61 -24.93
C LEU A 465 -17.82 -1.16 -26.07
N PRO A 466 -18.37 0.07 -26.04
CA PRO A 466 -19.48 0.47 -26.89
C PRO A 466 -19.14 0.42 -28.37
N THR A 467 -20.07 -0.08 -29.18
CA THR A 467 -19.97 -0.07 -30.65
C THR A 467 -20.26 1.31 -31.27
N SER A 468 -20.64 2.29 -30.45
CA SER A 468 -21.07 3.64 -30.83
C SER A 468 -20.33 4.75 -30.06
N HIS A 469 -20.63 5.99 -30.44
CA HIS A 469 -19.95 7.25 -30.08
C HIS A 469 -20.01 7.72 -28.60
N ASP A 470 -20.32 6.83 -27.65
CA ASP A 470 -20.50 7.18 -26.24
C ASP A 470 -19.17 7.08 -25.47
N ASP A 471 -18.98 7.96 -24.50
CA ASP A 471 -17.80 7.98 -23.62
C ASP A 471 -17.98 6.89 -22.53
N LEU A 472 -16.95 6.09 -22.17
CA LEU A 472 -17.03 4.96 -21.20
C LEU A 472 -15.92 4.94 -20.13
N SER A 473 -16.16 5.49 -18.94
CA SER A 473 -15.18 5.43 -17.85
C SER A 473 -15.21 4.06 -17.18
N LEU A 474 -14.06 3.37 -17.14
CA LEU A 474 -13.90 2.16 -16.33
C LEU A 474 -13.30 2.52 -14.96
N HIS A 475 -13.61 1.74 -13.93
CA HIS A 475 -13.02 1.81 -12.61
C HIS A 475 -12.70 0.40 -12.11
N ASP A 476 -11.46 0.19 -11.66
CA ASP A 476 -10.88 -1.11 -11.29
C ASP A 476 -11.51 -1.70 -10.02
N GLU A 477 -11.71 -0.85 -9.01
CA GLU A 477 -12.54 -1.15 -7.85
C GLU A 477 -13.57 -0.04 -7.66
N TYR A 478 -14.84 -0.39 -7.48
CA TYR A 478 -15.76 0.46 -6.73
C TYR A 478 -15.43 0.34 -5.25
N ASP A 479 -14.87 1.41 -4.70
CA ASP A 479 -14.67 1.56 -3.27
C ASP A 479 -15.78 2.49 -2.74
N PRO A 480 -16.64 2.05 -1.80
CA PRO A 480 -17.65 2.91 -1.20
C PRO A 480 -17.07 4.10 -0.40
N TYR A 481 -15.77 4.12 -0.07
CA TYR A 481 -15.09 5.32 0.43
C TYR A 481 -14.87 6.41 -0.65
N LYS A 482 -15.25 6.16 -1.92
CA LYS A 482 -15.20 7.16 -3.02
C LYS A 482 -16.34 8.19 -2.99
N PHE A 483 -17.11 8.28 -1.90
CA PHE A 483 -17.84 9.51 -1.60
C PHE A 483 -16.85 10.68 -1.59
N LEU A 484 -17.26 11.81 -2.12
CA LEU A 484 -16.42 13.00 -2.18
C LEU A 484 -16.34 13.63 -0.79
N GLU A 485 -15.21 13.38 -0.12
CA GLU A 485 -14.85 14.03 1.14
C GLU A 485 -14.61 15.53 0.90
N ILE A 486 -15.47 16.36 1.50
CA ILE A 486 -15.32 17.81 1.51
C ILE A 486 -14.71 18.22 2.85
N ASN A 487 -13.48 18.76 2.80
CA ASN A 487 -12.80 19.33 3.95
C ASN A 487 -12.86 20.86 3.93
N LEU A 488 -13.47 21.42 4.97
CA LEU A 488 -13.58 22.85 5.22
C LEU A 488 -12.81 23.20 6.51
N PRO A 489 -11.52 23.55 6.41
CA PRO A 489 -10.75 23.96 7.57
C PRO A 489 -11.22 25.32 8.08
N LYS A 490 -11.26 25.50 9.40
CA LYS A 490 -11.58 26.76 10.10
C LYS A 490 -10.77 27.94 9.61
N SER A 491 -9.50 27.74 9.24
CA SER A 491 -8.66 28.79 8.65
C SER A 491 -9.26 29.40 7.38
N ARG A 492 -9.96 28.61 6.54
CA ARG A 492 -10.70 29.10 5.36
C ARG A 492 -11.94 29.90 5.76
N LEU A 493 -12.66 29.51 6.82
CA LEU A 493 -13.80 30.28 7.34
C LEU A 493 -13.36 31.60 7.98
N VAL A 494 -12.27 31.58 8.75
CA VAL A 494 -11.63 32.77 9.32
C VAL A 494 -11.16 33.72 8.21
N GLN A 495 -10.50 33.20 7.18
CA GLN A 495 -10.12 34.01 6.01
C GLN A 495 -11.36 34.61 5.32
N MET A 496 -12.38 33.81 5.01
CA MET A 496 -13.61 34.29 4.37
C MET A 496 -14.31 35.38 5.19
N ARG A 497 -14.34 35.22 6.52
CA ARG A 497 -14.87 36.23 7.45
C ARG A 497 -14.14 37.56 7.35
N ASP A 498 -12.81 37.53 7.30
CA ASP A 498 -11.96 38.71 7.45
C ASP A 498 -11.71 39.41 6.12
N ASP A 499 -11.52 38.65 5.02
CA ASP A 499 -11.36 39.18 3.66
C ASP A 499 -12.66 39.87 3.21
N TRP A 500 -13.83 39.22 3.34
CA TRP A 500 -15.13 39.76 2.89
C TRP A 500 -15.81 40.70 3.89
N LYS A 501 -15.06 41.34 4.78
CA LYS A 501 -15.62 42.12 5.90
C LYS A 501 -16.58 43.22 5.43
N GLY A 502 -17.86 43.04 5.74
CA GLY A 502 -18.95 43.96 5.38
C GLY A 502 -19.86 43.45 4.27
N TYR A 503 -19.55 42.31 3.67
CA TYR A 503 -20.32 41.62 2.63
C TYR A 503 -20.87 40.28 3.16
N ASP A 504 -21.86 39.72 2.46
CA ASP A 504 -22.60 38.51 2.86
C ASP A 504 -21.71 37.28 3.15
N PRO A 505 -20.64 36.98 2.38
CA PRO A 505 -19.71 35.89 2.73
C PRO A 505 -19.09 36.03 4.14
N SER A 506 -18.89 37.25 4.64
CA SER A 506 -18.39 37.49 6.00
C SER A 506 -19.45 37.26 7.08
N TYR A 507 -20.73 37.47 6.79
CA TYR A 507 -21.81 37.14 7.72
C TYR A 507 -22.05 35.63 7.77
N PHE A 508 -22.10 34.97 6.60
CA PHE A 508 -22.19 33.51 6.50
C PHE A 508 -21.01 32.80 7.17
N ALA A 509 -19.77 33.29 6.99
CA ALA A 509 -18.60 32.75 7.67
C ALA A 509 -18.67 32.85 9.21
N LYS A 510 -19.22 33.95 9.75
CA LYS A 510 -19.39 34.11 11.21
C LYS A 510 -20.40 33.13 11.75
N GLU A 511 -21.50 32.91 11.03
CA GLU A 511 -22.57 32.04 11.48
C GLU A 511 -22.17 30.56 11.43
N LEU A 512 -21.44 30.15 10.38
CA LEU A 512 -20.79 28.84 10.36
C LEU A 512 -19.80 28.67 11.53
N LEU A 513 -18.92 29.64 11.78
CA LEU A 513 -18.00 29.58 12.93
C LEU A 513 -18.74 29.55 14.27
N ARG A 514 -19.86 30.27 14.42
CA ARG A 514 -20.70 30.26 15.62
C ARG A 514 -21.26 28.85 15.89
N ILE A 515 -21.84 28.21 14.88
CA ILE A 515 -22.39 26.86 14.98
C ILE A 515 -21.28 25.85 15.33
N LEU A 516 -20.14 25.91 14.63
CA LEU A 516 -19.03 24.96 14.80
C LEU A 516 -18.28 25.12 16.13
N GLU A 517 -18.06 26.34 16.61
CA GLU A 517 -17.18 26.63 17.76
C GLU A 517 -17.92 26.92 19.07
N VAL A 518 -19.12 27.50 19.02
CA VAL A 518 -19.85 27.96 20.22
C VAL A 518 -20.96 26.98 20.60
N GLU A 519 -21.65 26.44 19.61
CA GLU A 519 -22.79 25.53 19.83
C GLU A 519 -22.37 24.06 19.76
N GLY A 520 -21.47 23.72 18.83
CA GLY A 520 -21.03 22.35 18.59
C GLY A 520 -22.11 21.42 18.01
N ASP A 521 -23.27 21.98 17.67
CA ASP A 521 -24.44 21.25 17.16
C ASP A 521 -24.54 21.39 15.64
N LEU A 522 -24.08 20.35 14.96
CA LEU A 522 -24.06 20.31 13.49
C LEU A 522 -25.47 20.28 12.86
N SER A 523 -26.53 19.97 13.62
CA SER A 523 -27.91 20.03 13.08
C SER A 523 -28.32 21.45 12.69
N GLN A 524 -27.77 22.47 13.36
CA GLN A 524 -28.07 23.87 13.06
C GLN A 524 -27.55 24.32 11.69
N LEU A 525 -26.59 23.60 11.10
CA LEU A 525 -26.09 23.88 9.76
C LEU A 525 -27.18 23.74 8.70
N ARG A 526 -28.13 22.81 8.87
CA ARG A 526 -29.30 22.68 7.98
C ARG A 526 -30.16 23.94 8.05
N SER A 527 -30.52 24.37 9.26
CA SER A 527 -31.33 25.57 9.50
C SER A 527 -30.68 26.85 8.94
N LEU A 528 -29.36 26.93 8.93
CA LEU A 528 -28.62 28.02 8.28
C LEU A 528 -28.79 28.01 6.75
N ILE A 529 -28.66 26.84 6.11
CA ILE A 529 -28.76 26.70 4.66
C ILE A 529 -30.20 26.87 4.18
N ASP A 530 -31.17 26.18 4.80
CA ASP A 530 -32.60 26.28 4.49
C ASP A 530 -33.18 27.68 4.78
N GLY A 531 -32.50 28.47 5.62
CA GLY A 531 -32.87 29.83 5.99
C GLY A 531 -32.33 30.93 5.07
N LEU A 532 -31.51 30.61 4.06
CA LEU A 532 -31.00 31.60 3.09
C LEU A 532 -32.12 32.11 2.18
N THR A 533 -32.24 33.43 2.04
CA THR A 533 -33.09 34.04 1.01
C THR A 533 -32.44 33.97 -0.36
N ASP A 534 -33.24 34.01 -1.44
CA ASP A 534 -32.71 34.02 -2.81
C ASP A 534 -31.69 35.15 -3.03
N ASP A 535 -31.98 36.38 -2.56
CA ASP A 535 -31.05 37.53 -2.63
C ASP A 535 -29.71 37.26 -1.92
N ALA A 536 -29.75 36.68 -0.71
CA ALA A 536 -28.53 36.37 0.06
C ALA A 536 -27.74 35.24 -0.60
N ARG A 537 -28.44 34.28 -1.22
CA ARG A 537 -27.84 33.19 -1.97
C ARG A 537 -27.14 33.72 -3.22
N GLU A 538 -27.76 34.60 -4.00
CA GLU A 538 -27.12 35.25 -5.16
C GLU A 538 -25.87 36.05 -4.73
N SER A 539 -25.94 36.84 -3.65
CA SER A 539 -24.76 37.60 -3.17
C SER A 539 -23.62 36.70 -2.67
N LEU A 540 -23.95 35.60 -1.99
CA LEU A 540 -22.95 34.60 -1.59
C LEU A 540 -22.30 33.93 -2.80
N MET A 541 -23.08 33.60 -3.84
CA MET A 541 -22.56 33.02 -5.09
C MET A 541 -21.60 33.98 -5.80
N GLU A 542 -21.94 35.27 -5.93
CA GLU A 542 -21.04 36.30 -6.46
C GLU A 542 -19.73 36.39 -5.66
N GLY A 543 -19.82 36.25 -4.33
CA GLY A 543 -18.68 36.22 -3.40
C GLY A 543 -17.80 34.96 -3.48
N PHE A 544 -18.33 33.82 -3.92
CA PHE A 544 -17.56 32.60 -4.16
C PHE A 544 -16.87 32.57 -5.53
N THR A 545 -17.46 33.23 -6.54
CA THR A 545 -16.96 33.27 -7.93
C THR A 545 -16.07 34.48 -8.23
N SER A 546 -15.97 35.40 -7.27
CA SER A 546 -15.05 36.55 -7.29
C SER A 546 -14.06 36.43 -6.14
N VAL A 547 -13.04 37.29 -6.10
CA VAL A 547 -12.09 37.34 -4.99
C VAL A 547 -11.88 38.74 -4.44
N MET A 548 -11.80 38.85 -3.11
CA MET A 548 -11.34 40.06 -2.46
C MET A 548 -9.81 40.10 -2.47
N TRP A 549 -9.22 41.13 -3.07
CA TRP A 549 -7.77 41.34 -3.11
C TRP A 549 -7.44 42.80 -2.83
N ASN A 550 -6.62 43.07 -1.81
CA ASN A 550 -6.24 44.43 -1.39
C ASN A 550 -7.43 45.41 -1.21
N GLY A 551 -8.60 44.90 -0.78
CA GLY A 551 -9.83 45.68 -0.60
C GLY A 551 -10.63 45.96 -1.87
N GLN A 552 -10.31 45.29 -2.98
CA GLN A 552 -11.07 45.31 -4.23
C GLN A 552 -11.68 43.94 -4.52
N ILE A 553 -12.93 43.91 -4.99
CA ILE A 553 -13.53 42.70 -5.55
C ILE A 553 -13.03 42.58 -7.00
N LEU A 554 -12.39 41.46 -7.31
CA LEU A 554 -11.92 41.11 -8.65
C LEU A 554 -12.68 39.89 -9.15
N SER A 555 -13.24 39.97 -10.35
CA SER A 555 -13.67 38.78 -11.09
C SER A 555 -12.45 37.89 -11.41
N ARG A 556 -12.67 36.63 -11.80
CA ARG A 556 -11.59 35.76 -12.32
C ARG A 556 -10.79 36.43 -13.44
N GLU A 557 -11.46 37.14 -14.36
CA GLU A 557 -10.80 37.85 -15.46
C GLU A 557 -9.98 39.05 -14.97
N ASP A 558 -10.47 39.79 -13.97
CA ASP A 558 -9.78 40.95 -13.41
C ASP A 558 -8.58 40.56 -12.54
N ALA A 559 -8.66 39.42 -11.84
CA ALA A 559 -7.53 38.82 -11.15
C ALA A 559 -6.37 38.50 -12.12
N HIS A 560 -6.69 38.01 -13.32
CA HIS A 560 -5.69 37.79 -14.37
C HIS A 560 -5.13 39.09 -14.97
N ARG A 561 -5.85 40.22 -14.85
CA ARG A 561 -5.38 41.56 -15.27
C ARG A 561 -4.61 42.29 -14.16
N CYS A 562 -4.69 41.84 -12.91
CA CYS A 562 -4.06 42.49 -11.76
C CYS A 562 -2.58 42.10 -11.62
N HIS A 563 -1.68 43.08 -11.74
CA HIS A 563 -0.23 42.85 -11.67
C HIS A 563 0.24 42.30 -10.32
N ASP A 564 -0.30 42.80 -9.21
CA ASP A 564 0.07 42.38 -7.85
C ASP A 564 -0.40 40.94 -7.59
N PHE A 565 -1.60 40.59 -8.08
CA PHE A 565 -2.15 39.25 -7.99
C PHE A 565 -1.31 38.24 -8.78
N LEU A 566 -0.98 38.54 -10.04
CA LEU A 566 -0.08 37.75 -10.88
C LEU A 566 1.34 37.63 -10.31
N SER A 567 1.79 38.63 -9.56
CA SER A 567 3.11 38.59 -8.89
C SER A 567 3.07 37.64 -7.69
N ALA A 568 2.00 37.70 -6.89
CA ALA A 568 1.78 36.79 -5.76
C ALA A 568 1.56 35.33 -6.18
N SER A 569 0.97 35.08 -7.37
CA SER A 569 0.75 33.72 -7.89
C SER A 569 2.02 33.02 -8.40
N ARG A 570 3.16 33.72 -8.47
CA ARG A 570 4.42 33.22 -9.04
C ARG A 570 5.44 32.74 -8.00
N SER A 571 5.19 32.94 -6.71
CA SER A 571 6.06 32.45 -5.62
C SER A 571 5.31 31.54 -4.65
N LEU A 572 5.97 30.44 -4.26
CA LEU A 572 5.49 29.51 -3.23
C LEU A 572 5.37 30.16 -1.84
N GLU A 573 6.08 31.26 -1.61
CA GLU A 573 6.04 32.01 -0.34
C GLU A 573 4.76 32.87 -0.24
N THR A 574 4.29 33.41 -1.37
CA THR A 574 3.16 34.35 -1.42
C THR A 574 1.84 33.70 -1.82
N ILE A 575 1.88 32.54 -2.47
CA ILE A 575 0.69 31.78 -2.89
C ILE A 575 -0.23 31.42 -1.72
N GLY A 576 0.35 31.25 -0.53
CA GLY A 576 -0.36 31.01 0.72
C GLY A 576 -1.32 32.13 1.11
N ASN A 577 -1.14 33.33 0.55
CA ASN A 577 -1.96 34.51 0.80
C ASN A 577 -3.03 34.73 -0.29
N LEU A 578 -3.03 33.97 -1.39
CA LEU A 578 -4.04 34.15 -2.44
C LEU A 578 -5.43 33.68 -1.97
N PRO A 579 -6.49 34.48 -2.18
CA PRO A 579 -7.86 34.04 -1.94
C PRO A 579 -8.21 32.82 -2.81
N ARG A 580 -9.10 31.96 -2.28
CA ARG A 580 -9.61 30.79 -3.02
C ARG A 580 -10.67 31.24 -4.03
N LEU A 581 -10.67 30.63 -5.21
CA LEU A 581 -11.73 30.80 -6.21
C LEU A 581 -12.60 29.53 -6.27
N GLU A 582 -13.92 29.71 -6.33
CA GLU A 582 -14.91 28.65 -6.51
C GLU A 582 -15.75 28.92 -7.78
N THR A 583 -16.66 28.01 -8.15
CA THR A 583 -17.48 28.14 -9.37
C THR A 583 -18.97 28.13 -9.06
N GLU A 584 -19.78 28.71 -9.94
CA GLU A 584 -21.25 28.73 -9.82
C GLU A 584 -21.82 27.31 -9.60
N ASP A 585 -21.47 26.36 -10.47
CA ASP A 585 -21.91 24.95 -10.36
C ASP A 585 -21.24 24.16 -9.22
N TRP A 586 -20.23 24.72 -8.54
CA TRP A 586 -19.43 24.00 -7.53
C TRP A 586 -18.74 24.93 -6.52
N ASN A 587 -19.45 25.21 -5.43
CA ASN A 587 -19.01 26.01 -4.29
C ASN A 587 -19.55 25.42 -2.97
N LEU A 588 -19.17 26.01 -1.84
CA LEU A 588 -19.55 25.54 -0.50
C LEU A 588 -21.06 25.45 -0.26
N ILE A 589 -21.87 26.39 -0.75
CA ILE A 589 -23.34 26.34 -0.58
C ILE A 589 -23.91 25.15 -1.34
N VAL A 590 -23.58 25.03 -2.63
CA VAL A 590 -24.02 23.91 -3.48
C VAL A 590 -23.60 22.54 -2.88
N GLN A 591 -22.42 22.46 -2.27
CA GLN A 591 -21.94 21.26 -1.59
C GLN A 591 -22.77 20.92 -0.33
N LEU A 592 -23.14 21.91 0.48
CA LEU A 592 -23.96 21.69 1.68
C LEU A 592 -25.43 21.39 1.33
N GLU A 593 -25.98 22.04 0.31
CA GLU A 593 -27.33 21.78 -0.20
C GLU A 593 -27.46 20.34 -0.72
N LEU A 594 -26.52 19.90 -1.57
CA LEU A 594 -26.48 18.51 -2.05
C LEU A 594 -26.32 17.49 -0.92
N PHE A 595 -25.64 17.87 0.17
CA PHE A 595 -25.50 17.04 1.35
C PHE A 595 -26.82 16.94 2.13
N PHE A 596 -27.46 18.05 2.46
CA PHE A 596 -28.70 18.07 3.25
C PHE A 596 -29.91 17.54 2.49
N GLU A 597 -29.93 17.62 1.16
CA GLU A 597 -30.92 16.96 0.32
C GLU A 597 -30.73 15.43 0.31
N ARG A 598 -29.47 14.94 0.30
CA ARG A 598 -29.17 13.50 0.38
C ARG A 598 -29.48 12.92 1.76
N TYR A 599 -29.14 13.63 2.83
CA TYR A 599 -29.36 13.22 4.21
C TYR A 599 -30.46 14.10 4.84
N PRO A 600 -31.75 13.72 4.74
CA PRO A 600 -32.87 14.55 5.18
C PRO A 600 -33.07 14.57 6.71
N ARG A 601 -32.22 13.85 7.45
CA ARG A 601 -32.19 13.79 8.92
C ARG A 601 -30.77 14.07 9.39
N ASP A 602 -30.64 14.65 10.59
CA ASP A 602 -29.33 14.97 11.17
C ASP A 602 -28.74 13.80 11.97
N ALA A 603 -29.59 12.84 12.37
CA ALA A 603 -29.16 11.54 12.85
C ALA A 603 -28.43 10.79 11.73
N ASP A 604 -27.28 10.20 12.05
CA ASP A 604 -26.48 9.36 11.15
C ASP A 604 -25.98 10.06 9.86
N MET A 605 -26.05 11.39 9.76
CA MET A 605 -25.45 12.11 8.65
C MET A 605 -23.91 11.97 8.70
N PRO A 606 -23.22 11.69 7.57
CA PRO A 606 -21.77 11.57 7.54
C PRO A 606 -21.12 12.96 7.46
N MET A 607 -21.17 13.67 8.60
CA MET A 607 -20.58 14.98 8.83
C MET A 607 -19.99 15.02 10.24
N LYS A 608 -18.81 15.66 10.40
CA LYS A 608 -18.14 15.83 11.70
C LYS A 608 -17.29 17.11 11.72
N TYR A 609 -17.09 17.66 12.91
CA TYR A 609 -16.17 18.78 13.14
C TYR A 609 -15.09 18.37 14.15
N GLU A 610 -13.88 18.17 13.67
CA GLU A 610 -12.73 17.67 14.45
C GLU A 610 -11.44 18.36 13.97
N ASN A 611 -10.47 18.57 14.86
CA ASN A 611 -9.17 19.17 14.52
C ASN A 611 -9.29 20.47 13.69
N ASP A 612 -10.14 21.39 14.14
CA ASP A 612 -10.45 22.67 13.46
C ASP A 612 -10.92 22.50 11.99
N THR A 613 -11.49 21.35 11.62
CA THR A 613 -11.95 21.04 10.24
C THR A 613 -13.36 20.45 10.24
N LEU A 614 -14.26 21.02 9.44
CA LEU A 614 -15.56 20.44 9.13
C LEU A 614 -15.37 19.49 7.93
N THR A 615 -15.69 18.22 8.12
CA THR A 615 -15.61 17.18 7.10
C THR A 615 -17.00 16.61 6.84
N PHE A 616 -17.41 16.50 5.58
CA PHE A 616 -18.66 15.84 5.18
C PHE A 616 -18.53 15.10 3.85
N TYR A 617 -19.37 14.07 3.64
CA TYR A 617 -19.22 13.12 2.53
C TYR A 617 -20.41 13.17 1.57
N LEU A 618 -20.16 13.61 0.33
CA LEU A 618 -21.14 13.62 -0.75
C LEU A 618 -21.10 12.32 -1.57
N PRO A 619 -22.24 11.77 -2.04
CA PRO A 619 -22.24 10.61 -2.93
C PRO A 619 -21.49 10.92 -4.23
N PRO A 620 -20.94 9.90 -4.94
CA PRO A 620 -20.30 10.11 -6.22
C PRO A 620 -21.29 10.74 -7.22
N LEU A 621 -21.02 11.99 -7.60
CA LEU A 621 -21.85 12.71 -8.56
C LEU A 621 -21.48 12.28 -9.98
N PRO A 622 -22.43 11.76 -10.79
CA PRO A 622 -22.18 11.52 -12.20
C PRO A 622 -21.79 12.83 -12.88
N MET A 623 -20.68 12.84 -13.63
CA MET A 623 -20.35 13.98 -14.47
C MET A 623 -21.49 14.18 -15.48
N LYS A 624 -22.19 15.32 -15.41
CA LYS A 624 -23.41 15.64 -16.20
C LYS A 624 -23.25 15.50 -17.73
N THR A 625 -22.02 15.28 -18.23
CA THR A 625 -21.67 15.18 -19.64
C THR A 625 -21.29 13.75 -20.06
N ARG A 626 -22.30 12.97 -20.46
CA ARG A 626 -22.24 11.95 -21.54
C ARG A 626 -21.38 10.67 -21.36
N ALA A 627 -20.89 10.36 -20.16
CA ALA A 627 -20.20 9.08 -19.92
C ALA A 627 -21.14 7.96 -19.45
N ARG A 628 -21.05 6.78 -20.08
CA ARG A 628 -21.35 5.50 -19.43
C ARG A 628 -20.24 5.23 -18.41
N MET A 629 -20.56 4.61 -17.28
CA MET A 629 -19.57 4.23 -16.27
C MET A 629 -19.65 2.72 -16.01
N GLY A 630 -18.50 2.06 -16.05
CA GLY A 630 -18.32 0.68 -15.67
C GLY A 630 -17.45 0.57 -14.43
N PHE A 631 -17.91 -0.20 -13.46
CA PHE A 631 -17.18 -0.50 -12.25
C PHE A 631 -16.91 -2.00 -12.22
N MET A 632 -15.65 -2.36 -12.09
CA MET A 632 -15.24 -3.66 -11.60
C MET A 632 -15.24 -3.59 -10.07
N SER A 633 -15.67 -4.66 -9.43
CA SER A 633 -15.59 -4.84 -7.97
C SER A 633 -15.71 -6.32 -7.67
N ALA A 634 -14.95 -6.80 -6.69
CA ALA A 634 -15.01 -8.17 -6.23
C ALA A 634 -16.06 -8.40 -5.12
N THR A 635 -16.60 -7.33 -4.54
CA THR A 635 -17.52 -7.38 -3.38
C THR A 635 -18.80 -6.56 -3.53
N LEU A 636 -18.86 -5.61 -4.46
CA LEU A 636 -20.03 -4.75 -4.61
C LEU A 636 -21.11 -5.37 -5.50
N ASP A 637 -22.28 -5.62 -4.92
CA ASP A 637 -23.47 -6.03 -5.66
C ASP A 637 -24.25 -4.84 -6.28
N GLU A 638 -25.30 -5.15 -7.03
CA GLU A 638 -26.19 -4.14 -7.63
C GLU A 638 -26.86 -3.24 -6.58
N THR A 639 -27.21 -3.82 -5.43
CA THR A 639 -27.96 -3.14 -4.36
C THR A 639 -27.11 -2.06 -3.70
N ALA A 640 -25.89 -2.41 -3.31
CA ALA A 640 -24.91 -1.51 -2.71
C ALA A 640 -24.49 -0.43 -3.70
N PHE A 641 -24.21 -0.77 -4.98
CA PHE A 641 -23.89 0.23 -6.00
C PHE A 641 -25.00 1.29 -6.14
N ARG A 642 -26.25 0.84 -6.34
CA ARG A 642 -27.39 1.76 -6.53
C ARG A 642 -27.68 2.61 -5.30
N ARG A 643 -27.38 2.12 -4.09
CA ARG A 643 -27.56 2.87 -2.85
C ARG A 643 -26.48 3.94 -2.66
N ALA A 644 -25.24 3.61 -2.97
CA ALA A 644 -24.09 4.50 -2.81
C ALA A 644 -24.11 5.67 -3.81
N MET A 645 -24.59 5.42 -5.04
CA MET A 645 -24.79 6.46 -6.05
C MET A 645 -26.03 7.33 -5.76
N ASP A 646 -26.06 8.54 -6.31
CA ASP A 646 -27.22 9.43 -6.18
C ASP A 646 -28.41 8.95 -7.05
N SER A 647 -29.40 8.35 -6.38
CA SER A 647 -30.59 7.75 -6.99
C SER A 647 -31.43 8.73 -7.84
N ARG A 648 -31.28 10.05 -7.64
CA ARG A 648 -32.00 11.08 -8.42
C ARG A 648 -31.67 11.04 -9.91
N GLN A 649 -30.50 10.54 -10.29
CA GLN A 649 -30.05 10.49 -11.69
C GLN A 649 -30.10 9.09 -12.33
N ILE A 650 -30.36 8.04 -11.56
CA ILE A 650 -30.17 6.65 -12.03
C ILE A 650 -31.49 5.88 -12.01
N LYS A 651 -32.08 5.64 -13.19
CA LYS A 651 -33.27 4.78 -13.30
C LYS A 651 -32.88 3.31 -13.34
N ARG A 652 -33.86 2.44 -13.07
CA ARG A 652 -33.69 0.97 -13.01
C ARG A 652 -33.26 0.31 -14.34
N GLY A 653 -33.14 1.07 -15.44
CA GLY A 653 -32.59 0.60 -16.72
C GLY A 653 -31.28 1.28 -17.16
N ASP A 654 -30.77 2.27 -16.41
CA ASP A 654 -29.59 3.06 -16.79
C ASP A 654 -28.26 2.42 -16.33
N VAL A 655 -28.33 1.31 -15.59
CA VAL A 655 -27.17 0.53 -15.11
C VAL A 655 -27.34 -0.92 -15.54
N THR A 656 -26.33 -1.46 -16.20
CA THR A 656 -26.25 -2.86 -16.65
C THR A 656 -25.12 -3.57 -15.91
N PHE A 657 -25.46 -4.60 -15.14
CA PHE A 657 -24.49 -5.46 -14.48
C PHE A 657 -24.06 -6.59 -15.41
N HIS A 658 -22.76 -6.88 -15.42
CA HIS A 658 -22.17 -7.96 -16.17
C HIS A 658 -21.35 -8.80 -15.20
N ASP A 659 -21.85 -10.01 -14.91
CA ASP A 659 -21.03 -11.04 -14.28
C ASP A 659 -19.90 -11.40 -15.27
N THR A 660 -18.66 -11.21 -14.85
CA THR A 660 -17.48 -11.55 -15.66
C THR A 660 -17.19 -13.05 -15.66
N GLY A 661 -17.89 -13.81 -14.83
CA GLY A 661 -17.65 -15.21 -14.55
C GLY A 661 -16.42 -15.41 -13.66
N LEU A 662 -16.29 -16.62 -13.13
CA LEU A 662 -15.14 -17.01 -12.35
C LEU A 662 -13.92 -17.23 -13.26
N THR A 663 -12.93 -16.35 -13.20
CA THR A 663 -11.63 -16.54 -13.87
C THR A 663 -11.04 -17.90 -13.50
N GLU A 664 -10.73 -18.74 -14.50
CA GLU A 664 -10.10 -20.04 -14.27
C GLU A 664 -8.74 -19.85 -13.54
N TRP A 665 -8.52 -20.66 -12.50
CA TRP A 665 -7.21 -20.71 -11.83
C TRP A 665 -6.24 -21.60 -12.60
N HIS A 666 -4.95 -21.49 -12.29
CA HIS A 666 -3.97 -22.47 -12.73
C HIS A 666 -4.42 -23.89 -12.29
N PRO A 667 -4.35 -24.93 -13.14
CA PRO A 667 -4.92 -26.25 -12.82
C PRO A 667 -4.36 -26.92 -11.55
N GLU A 668 -3.14 -26.55 -11.16
CA GLU A 668 -2.44 -27.06 -9.96
C GLU A 668 -2.52 -26.07 -8.77
N ALA A 669 -3.24 -24.95 -8.89
CA ALA A 669 -3.47 -24.05 -7.76
C ALA A 669 -4.56 -24.61 -6.82
N LYS A 670 -4.33 -24.52 -5.51
CA LYS A 670 -5.24 -25.01 -4.47
C LYS A 670 -5.48 -23.92 -3.42
N VAL A 671 -6.69 -23.86 -2.89
CA VAL A 671 -7.02 -23.06 -1.70
C VAL A 671 -7.52 -24.01 -0.61
N PHE A 672 -6.97 -23.90 0.59
CA PHE A 672 -7.49 -24.56 1.78
C PHE A 672 -8.13 -23.50 2.67
N GLN A 673 -9.35 -23.72 3.15
CA GLN A 673 -10.06 -22.73 3.96
C GLN A 673 -10.72 -23.40 5.19
N LEU A 674 -10.67 -22.74 6.35
CA LEU A 674 -11.34 -23.26 7.56
C LEU A 674 -12.86 -23.34 7.37
N ARG A 675 -13.43 -24.53 7.62
CA ARG A 675 -14.85 -24.85 7.48
C ARG A 675 -15.75 -24.20 8.53
N THR A 676 -15.26 -24.01 9.76
CA THR A 676 -16.11 -23.61 10.90
C THR A 676 -15.66 -22.32 11.57
N ASN A 677 -16.63 -21.53 12.02
CA ASN A 677 -16.41 -20.24 12.68
C ASN A 677 -15.98 -20.39 14.15
N ARG A 678 -15.00 -21.26 14.41
CA ARG A 678 -14.24 -21.33 15.66
C ARG A 678 -13.08 -20.34 15.71
N ASN A 679 -12.94 -19.52 14.67
CA ASN A 679 -12.03 -18.39 14.67
C ASN A 679 -12.62 -17.32 15.60
N PRO A 680 -11.99 -16.99 16.75
CA PRO A 680 -12.39 -15.78 17.46
C PRO A 680 -12.18 -14.60 16.51
N ARG A 681 -13.08 -13.62 16.52
CA ARG A 681 -13.04 -12.42 15.66
C ARG A 681 -11.97 -11.42 16.11
N ALA A 682 -10.76 -11.93 16.34
CA ALA A 682 -9.61 -11.24 16.90
C ALA A 682 -9.89 -10.47 18.20
N THR A 683 -10.04 -11.18 19.32
CA THR A 683 -9.73 -10.65 20.66
C THR A 683 -8.22 -10.48 20.87
N ALA A 684 -7.50 -9.97 19.87
CA ALA A 684 -6.05 -9.87 19.85
C ALA A 684 -5.56 -8.49 20.32
N TYR A 685 -6.10 -7.39 19.76
CA TYR A 685 -5.61 -6.03 20.01
C TYR A 685 -6.70 -4.96 19.91
N THR A 686 -6.56 -3.89 20.70
CA THR A 686 -7.39 -2.68 20.54
C THR A 686 -6.96 -1.85 19.32
N PRO A 687 -7.78 -0.90 18.83
CA PRO A 687 -7.42 -0.02 17.70
C PRO A 687 -6.13 0.81 17.86
N LYS A 688 -5.53 0.86 19.07
CA LYS A 688 -4.28 1.55 19.35
C LYS A 688 -3.02 0.68 19.25
N GLY A 689 -3.17 -0.63 19.01
CA GLY A 689 -2.02 -1.55 19.05
C GLY A 689 -1.51 -1.82 20.47
N GLU A 690 -2.29 -1.51 21.49
CA GLU A 690 -2.03 -1.90 22.88
C GLU A 690 -2.52 -3.33 23.14
N ARG A 691 -1.66 -4.13 23.77
CA ARG A 691 -1.91 -5.54 24.08
C ARG A 691 -3.00 -5.62 25.15
N VAL A 692 -4.07 -6.35 24.88
CA VAL A 692 -5.04 -6.69 25.93
C VAL A 692 -4.38 -7.77 26.81
N GLU A 693 -4.24 -7.52 28.11
CA GLU A 693 -3.77 -8.55 29.05
C GLU A 693 -4.92 -9.53 29.34
N GLY A 694 -4.73 -10.78 28.92
CA GLY A 694 -5.68 -11.88 28.94
C GLY A 694 -5.28 -12.91 27.89
N ASP A 695 -5.77 -14.14 27.98
CA ASP A 695 -5.39 -15.24 27.08
C ASP A 695 -5.70 -14.86 25.62
N LEU A 696 -4.63 -14.59 24.85
CA LEU A 696 -4.65 -13.81 23.59
C LEU A 696 -5.34 -14.50 22.41
N LEU A 697 -5.54 -15.80 22.54
CA LEU A 697 -6.16 -16.65 21.55
C LEU A 697 -7.12 -17.58 22.29
N SER A 698 -8.28 -17.87 21.70
CA SER A 698 -9.03 -19.06 22.13
C SER A 698 -8.14 -20.29 21.91
N PRO A 699 -8.37 -21.42 22.61
CA PRO A 699 -7.57 -22.63 22.40
C PRO A 699 -7.44 -23.08 20.94
N SER A 700 -8.48 -22.89 20.11
CA SER A 700 -8.42 -23.11 18.65
C SER A 700 -7.55 -22.07 17.92
N GLY A 701 -7.57 -20.80 18.33
CA GLY A 701 -6.68 -19.77 17.77
C GLY A 701 -5.20 -20.04 18.07
N GLU A 702 -4.90 -20.52 19.28
CA GLU A 702 -3.55 -20.90 19.72
C GLU A 702 -3.03 -22.09 18.91
N PHE A 703 -3.89 -23.06 18.63
CA PHE A 703 -3.63 -24.18 17.73
C PHE A 703 -3.32 -23.71 16.30
N TYR A 704 -4.18 -22.89 15.67
CA TYR A 704 -3.92 -22.39 14.30
C TYR A 704 -2.64 -21.54 14.22
N TYR A 705 -2.37 -20.73 15.24
CA TYR A 705 -1.12 -19.96 15.34
C TYR A 705 0.10 -20.90 15.33
N GLY A 706 0.10 -21.95 16.16
CA GLY A 706 1.18 -22.93 16.24
C GLY A 706 1.42 -23.68 14.92
N LEU A 707 0.35 -24.08 14.21
CA LEU A 707 0.46 -24.74 12.91
C LEU A 707 1.11 -23.83 11.85
N VAL A 708 0.70 -22.57 11.78
CA VAL A 708 1.31 -21.60 10.86
C VAL A 708 2.74 -21.28 11.27
N ALA A 709 3.02 -21.11 12.56
CA ALA A 709 4.37 -20.89 13.09
C ALA A 709 5.36 -22.01 12.74
N GLU A 710 4.90 -23.26 12.62
CA GLU A 710 5.73 -24.38 12.16
C GLU A 710 6.00 -24.32 10.66
N ASP A 711 4.97 -24.15 9.81
CA ASP A 711 5.18 -24.15 8.35
C ASP A 711 5.94 -22.91 7.84
N LEU A 712 5.87 -21.76 8.54
CA LEU A 712 6.67 -20.57 8.22
C LEU A 712 8.20 -20.79 8.42
N LYS A 713 8.62 -21.90 9.03
CA LYS A 713 10.02 -22.34 9.05
C LYS A 713 10.47 -22.94 7.71
N ASN A 714 9.57 -23.16 6.75
CA ASN A 714 9.91 -23.58 5.40
C ASN A 714 10.23 -22.38 4.49
N GLU A 715 10.92 -22.64 3.38
CA GLU A 715 11.25 -21.60 2.40
C GLU A 715 10.06 -21.29 1.48
N ASN A 716 10.15 -20.15 0.79
CA ASN A 716 9.13 -19.63 -0.14
C ASN A 716 7.72 -19.51 0.45
N ARG A 717 7.60 -19.29 1.77
CA ARG A 717 6.30 -19.05 2.40
C ARG A 717 5.86 -17.59 2.32
N GLY A 718 4.56 -17.38 2.34
CA GLY A 718 3.94 -16.07 2.50
C GLY A 718 3.08 -16.03 3.75
N LEU A 719 3.04 -14.89 4.43
CA LEU A 719 2.12 -14.63 5.54
C LEU A 719 1.44 -13.28 5.36
N ILE A 720 0.11 -13.27 5.47
CA ILE A 720 -0.70 -12.07 5.62
C ILE A 720 -1.50 -12.22 6.92
N THR A 721 -1.29 -11.32 7.87
CA THR A 721 -1.97 -11.32 9.18
C THR A 721 -1.91 -9.94 9.85
N TYR A 722 -2.22 -9.82 11.13
CA TYR A 722 -2.07 -8.57 11.88
C TYR A 722 -0.60 -8.23 12.15
N LYS A 723 -0.27 -6.93 12.13
CA LYS A 723 1.09 -6.43 12.41
C LYS A 723 1.67 -6.98 13.72
N ALA A 724 0.87 -7.03 14.78
CA ALA A 724 1.30 -7.53 16.09
C ALA A 724 1.59 -9.04 16.10
N LEU A 725 0.77 -9.86 15.41
CA LEU A 725 1.02 -11.31 15.31
C LEU A 725 2.23 -11.63 14.43
N ARG A 726 2.40 -10.89 13.33
CA ARG A 726 3.62 -10.96 12.51
C ARG A 726 4.87 -10.64 13.36
N GLN A 727 4.80 -9.59 14.20
CA GLN A 727 5.88 -9.23 15.13
C GLN A 727 6.11 -10.28 16.23
N ALA A 728 5.07 -10.97 16.71
CA ALA A 728 5.21 -12.09 17.64
C ALA A 728 5.94 -13.28 17.00
N LEU A 729 5.51 -13.71 15.81
CA LEU A 729 6.15 -14.77 15.02
C LEU A 729 7.60 -14.43 14.62
N GLU A 730 7.89 -13.15 14.36
CA GLU A 730 9.25 -12.64 14.14
C GLU A 730 10.10 -12.75 15.42
N LYS A 731 9.56 -12.37 16.58
CA LYS A 731 10.23 -12.46 17.88
C LYS A 731 10.46 -13.91 18.35
N GLU A 732 9.54 -14.81 18.02
CA GLU A 732 9.63 -16.25 18.32
C GLU A 732 10.56 -17.01 17.36
N GLY A 733 11.07 -16.36 16.31
CA GLY A 733 11.99 -16.96 15.34
C GLY A 733 11.30 -17.90 14.34
N CYS A 734 9.98 -17.83 14.21
CA CYS A 734 9.18 -18.68 13.32
C CYS A 734 9.30 -18.26 11.85
N ILE A 735 9.58 -16.98 11.58
CA ILE A 735 9.64 -16.40 10.23
C ILE A 735 11.09 -16.39 9.73
N ARG A 736 11.38 -17.17 8.67
CA ARG A 736 12.69 -17.13 7.99
C ARG A 736 12.84 -15.90 7.08
N PRO A 737 14.08 -15.47 6.74
CA PRO A 737 14.32 -14.34 5.83
C PRO A 737 13.76 -14.49 4.40
N SER A 738 13.49 -15.72 3.94
CA SER A 738 12.85 -15.99 2.64
C SER A 738 11.33 -15.84 2.66
N VAL A 739 10.70 -15.80 3.83
CA VAL A 739 9.25 -15.66 4.00
C VAL A 739 8.80 -14.24 3.65
N GLN A 740 7.80 -14.13 2.78
CA GLN A 740 7.22 -12.85 2.40
C GLN A 740 6.05 -12.49 3.32
N THR A 741 6.21 -11.44 4.11
CA THR A 741 5.19 -11.03 5.10
C THR A 741 4.52 -9.71 4.74
N ALA A 742 3.21 -9.61 4.95
CA ALA A 742 2.45 -8.37 4.87
C ALA A 742 1.35 -8.32 5.94
N ASN A 743 0.68 -7.17 6.06
CA ASN A 743 -0.39 -6.98 7.02
C ASN A 743 -1.68 -6.54 6.32
N PHE A 744 -2.83 -6.88 6.91
CA PHE A 744 -4.13 -6.31 6.54
C PHE A 744 -4.10 -4.78 6.56
N GLY A 745 -4.84 -4.12 5.67
CA GLY A 745 -4.81 -2.67 5.44
C GLY A 745 -3.52 -2.14 4.80
N GLY A 746 -2.56 -3.01 4.45
CA GLY A 746 -1.24 -2.65 3.92
C GLY A 746 -0.82 -3.43 2.67
N LEU A 747 -1.77 -4.00 1.93
CA LEU A 747 -1.53 -4.94 0.81
C LEU A 747 -1.24 -4.25 -0.54
N VAL A 748 -1.54 -2.95 -0.61
CA VAL A 748 -1.39 -2.07 -1.79
C VAL A 748 0.06 -2.01 -2.28
N GLY A 749 0.27 -2.25 -3.58
CA GLY A 749 1.59 -2.22 -4.22
C GLY A 749 2.49 -3.43 -3.95
N LEU A 750 2.02 -4.45 -3.21
CA LEU A 750 2.82 -5.64 -2.88
C LEU A 750 2.72 -6.78 -3.93
N ASP A 751 2.14 -6.51 -5.09
CA ASP A 751 1.83 -7.51 -6.12
C ASP A 751 3.06 -8.29 -6.62
N THR A 752 4.23 -7.65 -6.66
CA THR A 752 5.51 -8.27 -7.05
C THR A 752 6.21 -8.98 -5.88
N ARG A 753 5.86 -8.68 -4.63
CA ARG A 753 6.51 -9.22 -3.43
C ARG A 753 6.18 -10.70 -3.19
N PHE A 754 4.95 -11.10 -3.49
CA PHE A 754 4.46 -12.48 -3.32
C PHE A 754 4.61 -13.36 -4.58
N LYS A 755 5.38 -12.91 -5.59
CA LYS A 755 5.48 -13.59 -6.90
C LYS A 755 6.13 -14.99 -6.82
N ASP A 756 7.06 -15.20 -5.89
CA ASP A 756 7.88 -16.41 -5.73
C ASP A 756 7.45 -17.29 -4.52
N VAL A 757 6.26 -17.04 -3.96
CA VAL A 757 5.75 -17.77 -2.77
C VAL A 757 5.06 -19.08 -3.17
N ASP A 758 5.51 -20.23 -2.68
CA ASP A 758 4.89 -21.53 -2.98
C ASP A 758 3.62 -21.78 -2.15
N VAL A 759 3.59 -21.33 -0.89
CA VAL A 759 2.43 -21.42 0.00
C VAL A 759 2.17 -20.09 0.70
N LEU A 760 0.96 -19.53 0.55
CA LEU A 760 0.54 -18.26 1.16
C LEU A 760 -0.47 -18.50 2.29
N HIS A 761 -0.09 -18.17 3.52
CA HIS A 761 -0.96 -18.20 4.69
C HIS A 761 -1.66 -16.86 4.87
N ILE A 762 -2.98 -16.88 4.99
CA ILE A 762 -3.79 -15.75 5.43
C ILE A 762 -4.32 -16.12 6.81
N LEU A 763 -3.65 -15.61 7.85
CA LEU A 763 -3.88 -16.01 9.23
C LEU A 763 -4.85 -15.06 9.92
N PHE A 764 -6.01 -15.63 10.29
CA PHE A 764 -7.19 -14.98 10.88
C PHE A 764 -7.96 -14.04 9.94
N SER A 765 -9.18 -13.68 10.37
CA SER A 765 -9.96 -12.61 9.73
C SER A 765 -9.29 -11.26 10.00
N PRO A 766 -9.30 -10.30 9.06
CA PRO A 766 -9.11 -8.89 9.40
C PRO A 766 -10.23 -8.38 10.33
N GLU A 767 -9.94 -7.36 11.13
CA GLU A 767 -10.89 -6.58 11.95
C GLU A 767 -10.85 -5.15 11.42
N LEU A 768 -12.03 -4.61 11.13
CA LEU A 768 -12.17 -3.24 10.65
C LEU A 768 -12.33 -2.28 11.84
N PRO A 769 -11.70 -1.09 11.84
CA PRO A 769 -11.95 -0.09 12.87
C PRO A 769 -13.45 0.22 12.97
N PRO A 770 -14.06 0.23 14.16
CA PRO A 770 -15.49 0.52 14.31
C PRO A 770 -15.89 1.83 13.63
N SER A 771 -15.09 2.88 13.78
CA SER A 771 -15.30 4.18 13.12
C SER A 771 -15.32 4.13 11.58
N ALA A 772 -14.63 3.17 10.95
CA ALA A 772 -14.66 2.97 9.50
C ALA A 772 -15.97 2.28 9.07
N VAL A 773 -16.42 1.27 9.82
CA VAL A 773 -17.71 0.61 9.62
C VAL A 773 -18.86 1.59 9.84
N GLU A 774 -18.80 2.38 10.90
CA GLU A 774 -19.76 3.43 11.23
C GLU A 774 -19.86 4.48 10.14
N MET A 775 -18.72 5.01 9.68
CA MET A 775 -18.71 6.03 8.62
C MET A 775 -19.26 5.47 7.30
N LYS A 776 -18.86 4.24 6.92
CA LYS A 776 -19.41 3.54 5.77
C LYS A 776 -20.92 3.35 5.90
N ALA A 777 -21.41 2.94 7.07
CA ALA A 777 -22.83 2.79 7.34
C ALA A 777 -23.60 4.12 7.26
N LYS A 778 -23.06 5.22 7.80
CA LYS A 778 -23.64 6.58 7.68
C LYS A 778 -23.73 7.05 6.23
N MET A 779 -22.68 6.82 5.43
CA MET A 779 -22.67 7.15 4.00
C MET A 779 -23.69 6.33 3.18
N MET A 780 -23.87 5.06 3.53
CA MET A 780 -24.77 4.14 2.81
C MET A 780 -26.24 4.20 3.26
N PHE A 781 -26.48 4.44 4.55
CA PHE A 781 -27.78 4.26 5.22
C PHE A 781 -28.21 5.45 6.08
N GLY A 782 -27.40 6.51 6.23
CA GLY A 782 -27.80 7.71 6.98
C GLY A 782 -29.03 8.42 6.41
N ASN A 783 -29.36 8.17 5.13
CA ASN A 783 -30.57 8.66 4.47
C ASN A 783 -31.79 7.75 4.62
N ASP A 784 -31.69 6.65 5.38
CA ASP A 784 -32.83 5.78 5.72
C ASP A 784 -33.84 6.50 6.62
N THR A 785 -35.03 5.93 6.82
CA THR A 785 -36.02 6.44 7.78
C THR A 785 -35.67 6.10 9.22
N GLU A 786 -35.14 4.89 9.45
CA GLU A 786 -34.75 4.40 10.76
C GLU A 786 -33.26 4.71 11.05
N PRO A 787 -32.92 5.28 12.22
CA PRO A 787 -31.54 5.47 12.66
C PRO A 787 -30.74 4.15 12.68
N LEU A 788 -29.42 4.25 12.65
CA LEU A 788 -28.50 3.11 12.78
C LEU A 788 -28.35 2.70 14.26
N CYS A 789 -28.30 1.40 14.52
CA CYS A 789 -27.93 0.85 15.82
C CYS A 789 -26.46 0.39 15.81
N TYR A 790 -25.67 0.95 16.72
CA TYR A 790 -24.22 0.75 16.78
C TYR A 790 -23.79 -0.38 17.74
N ASP A 791 -24.75 -0.97 18.44
CA ASP A 791 -24.50 -2.00 19.45
C ASP A 791 -24.04 -3.32 18.81
N ARG A 792 -23.15 -4.03 19.51
CA ARG A 792 -22.70 -5.39 19.16
C ARG A 792 -23.28 -6.43 20.13
N ASP A 793 -23.50 -7.65 19.64
CA ASP A 793 -23.90 -8.81 20.44
C ASP A 793 -22.73 -9.40 21.26
N GLU A 794 -23.01 -10.42 22.06
CA GLU A 794 -22.00 -11.13 22.88
C GLU A 794 -20.90 -11.83 22.05
N ASN A 795 -21.10 -12.00 20.74
CA ASN A 795 -20.17 -12.58 19.78
C ASN A 795 -19.52 -11.52 18.87
N GLY A 796 -19.71 -10.24 19.18
CA GLY A 796 -19.15 -9.10 18.45
C GLY A 796 -19.81 -8.79 17.10
N HIS A 797 -20.96 -9.37 16.75
CA HIS A 797 -21.74 -8.98 15.57
C HIS A 797 -22.44 -7.66 15.85
N TYR A 798 -22.53 -6.76 14.87
CA TYR A 798 -23.46 -5.64 14.96
C TYR A 798 -24.90 -6.16 14.98
N ILE A 799 -25.71 -5.64 15.90
CA ILE A 799 -27.13 -5.98 16.03
C ILE A 799 -27.92 -5.42 14.83
N ASP A 800 -27.51 -4.26 14.32
CA ASP A 800 -28.01 -3.71 13.06
C ASP A 800 -27.40 -4.46 11.87
N THR A 801 -28.24 -5.13 11.11
CA THR A 801 -27.83 -5.91 9.93
C THR A 801 -27.18 -5.04 8.84
N ARG A 802 -27.46 -3.73 8.79
CA ARG A 802 -26.82 -2.77 7.86
C ARG A 802 -25.36 -2.54 8.22
N LEU A 803 -25.04 -2.45 9.52
CA LEU A 803 -23.66 -2.33 10.00
C LEU A 803 -22.92 -3.66 9.88
N GLN A 804 -23.59 -4.78 10.18
CA GLN A 804 -22.99 -6.11 10.02
C GLN A 804 -22.60 -6.37 8.56
N ALA A 805 -23.48 -6.05 7.60
CA ALA A 805 -23.15 -6.09 6.17
C ALA A 805 -21.99 -5.16 5.81
N CYS A 806 -21.97 -3.91 6.30
CA CYS A 806 -20.85 -2.99 6.06
C CYS A 806 -19.50 -3.54 6.54
N TYR A 807 -19.49 -4.24 7.67
CA TYR A 807 -18.33 -4.90 8.25
C TYR A 807 -17.92 -6.12 7.40
N ASP A 808 -18.86 -7.03 7.13
CA ASP A 808 -18.58 -8.29 6.40
C ASP A 808 -18.04 -8.01 4.99
N ASP A 809 -18.64 -7.05 4.27
CA ASP A 809 -18.13 -6.56 2.97
C ASP A 809 -16.65 -6.16 3.00
N GLY A 810 -16.24 -5.42 4.04
CA GLY A 810 -14.87 -4.90 4.15
C GLY A 810 -13.88 -6.00 4.56
N VAL A 811 -14.32 -6.94 5.39
CA VAL A 811 -13.57 -8.16 5.72
C VAL A 811 -13.35 -9.01 4.47
N ILE A 812 -14.39 -9.23 3.68
CA ILE A 812 -14.31 -9.97 2.40
C ILE A 812 -13.39 -9.23 1.42
N ALA A 813 -13.47 -7.90 1.31
CA ALA A 813 -12.61 -7.12 0.42
C ALA A 813 -11.12 -7.27 0.76
N GLU A 814 -10.74 -7.12 2.03
CA GLU A 814 -9.36 -7.33 2.51
C GLU A 814 -8.88 -8.77 2.27
N LEU A 815 -9.73 -9.78 2.52
CA LEU A 815 -9.41 -11.19 2.28
C LEU A 815 -9.23 -11.50 0.78
N LEU A 816 -10.06 -10.94 -0.11
CA LEU A 816 -9.92 -11.11 -1.55
C LEU A 816 -8.66 -10.41 -2.09
N GLN A 817 -8.31 -9.22 -1.58
CA GLN A 817 -7.04 -8.55 -1.91
C GLN A 817 -5.82 -9.39 -1.46
N ALA A 818 -5.90 -10.00 -0.27
CA ALA A 818 -4.86 -10.89 0.26
C ALA A 818 -4.69 -12.15 -0.58
N ILE A 819 -5.78 -12.82 -0.96
CA ILE A 819 -5.78 -13.98 -1.86
C ILE A 819 -5.20 -13.61 -3.24
N GLY A 820 -5.55 -12.44 -3.76
CA GLY A 820 -5.03 -11.90 -5.02
C GLY A 820 -3.49 -11.84 -5.07
N ARG A 821 -2.82 -11.59 -3.94
CA ARG A 821 -1.35 -11.56 -3.85
C ARG A 821 -0.71 -12.90 -4.26
N GLY A 822 -1.40 -14.02 -4.07
CA GLY A 822 -0.94 -15.35 -4.48
C GLY A 822 -0.92 -15.59 -6.00
N ARG A 823 -1.65 -14.78 -6.78
CA ARG A 823 -1.73 -14.89 -8.25
C ARG A 823 -2.21 -16.25 -8.77
N LEU A 824 -3.25 -16.82 -8.13
CA LEU A 824 -3.90 -18.12 -8.42
C LEU A 824 -4.13 -18.43 -9.91
N VAL A 825 -4.37 -17.40 -10.73
CA VAL A 825 -4.56 -17.53 -12.18
C VAL A 825 -3.28 -17.91 -12.91
N SER A 826 -2.13 -17.35 -12.50
CA SER A 826 -0.91 -17.37 -13.33
C SER A 826 0.06 -18.53 -13.09
N ARG A 827 -0.04 -19.23 -11.95
CA ARG A 827 0.99 -20.16 -11.48
C ARG A 827 0.43 -21.22 -10.50
N PRO A 828 1.10 -22.37 -10.32
CA PRO A 828 0.84 -23.22 -9.17
C PRO A 828 1.18 -22.46 -7.89
N ILE A 829 0.27 -22.52 -6.92
CA ILE A 829 0.41 -21.99 -5.56
C ILE A 829 -0.62 -22.68 -4.66
N ILE A 830 -0.27 -22.88 -3.39
CA ILE A 830 -1.23 -23.23 -2.35
C ILE A 830 -1.54 -21.97 -1.53
N ILE A 831 -2.81 -21.67 -1.27
CA ILE A 831 -3.22 -20.62 -0.32
C ILE A 831 -3.96 -21.26 0.84
N VAL A 832 -3.60 -20.93 2.08
CA VAL A 832 -4.25 -21.45 3.29
C VAL A 832 -4.90 -20.29 4.04
N VAL A 833 -6.23 -20.28 4.03
CA VAL A 833 -7.09 -19.25 4.63
C VAL A 833 -7.58 -19.73 5.99
N TRP A 834 -6.94 -19.26 7.05
CA TRP A 834 -7.29 -19.58 8.44
C TRP A 834 -8.45 -18.71 8.91
N CYS A 835 -9.54 -18.74 8.14
CA CYS A 835 -10.72 -17.91 8.30
C CYS A 835 -11.93 -18.55 7.58
N SER A 836 -13.07 -18.64 8.26
CA SER A 836 -14.30 -19.27 7.72
C SER A 836 -15.31 -18.28 7.15
N HIS A 837 -14.92 -17.03 6.87
CA HIS A 837 -15.80 -16.10 6.17
C HIS A 837 -16.06 -16.64 4.75
N TYR A 838 -17.32 -16.65 4.31
CA TYR A 838 -17.64 -17.01 2.94
C TYR A 838 -17.00 -16.01 1.97
N LEU A 839 -16.24 -16.50 1.00
CA LEU A 839 -15.54 -15.70 0.01
C LEU A 839 -16.17 -15.96 -1.37
N PRO A 840 -17.06 -15.06 -1.84
CA PRO A 840 -17.81 -15.26 -3.08
C PRO A 840 -16.88 -15.59 -4.25
N GLY A 841 -17.13 -16.72 -4.93
CA GLY A 841 -16.33 -17.11 -6.08
C GLY A 841 -14.90 -17.56 -5.75
N ILE A 842 -14.57 -17.78 -4.48
CA ILE A 842 -13.40 -18.52 -4.02
C ILE A 842 -13.85 -19.81 -3.34
N THR A 843 -14.70 -19.69 -2.30
CA THR A 843 -15.18 -20.80 -1.46
C THR A 843 -15.97 -21.84 -2.27
N ASP A 844 -16.69 -21.43 -3.31
CA ASP A 844 -17.55 -22.32 -4.13
C ASP A 844 -16.79 -23.15 -5.18
N ARG A 845 -15.47 -22.99 -5.30
CA ARG A 845 -14.68 -23.64 -6.36
C ARG A 845 -14.26 -25.04 -5.95
N SER A 846 -14.24 -25.97 -6.90
CA SER A 846 -13.70 -27.33 -6.73
C SER A 846 -12.19 -27.40 -6.44
N GLN A 847 -11.49 -26.27 -6.51
CA GLN A 847 -10.08 -26.12 -6.12
C GLN A 847 -9.93 -25.53 -4.70
N CYS A 848 -11.05 -25.21 -4.04
CA CYS A 848 -11.13 -24.82 -2.64
C CYS A 848 -11.54 -26.04 -1.79
N PHE A 849 -10.74 -26.35 -0.79
CA PHE A 849 -10.92 -27.47 0.12
C PHE A 849 -11.27 -26.92 1.50
N LEU A 850 -12.50 -27.16 1.96
CA LEU A 850 -12.92 -26.75 3.29
C LEU A 850 -12.42 -27.77 4.32
N PHE A 851 -11.65 -27.34 5.31
CA PHE A 851 -11.03 -28.23 6.30
C PHE A 851 -11.29 -27.78 7.74
N ASP A 852 -11.18 -28.70 8.69
CA ASP A 852 -11.09 -28.37 10.12
C ASP A 852 -9.91 -29.06 10.81
N GLU A 853 -9.82 -28.91 12.14
CA GLU A 853 -8.73 -29.40 12.98
C GLU A 853 -8.49 -30.91 12.78
N VAL A 854 -9.55 -31.71 12.56
CA VAL A 854 -9.48 -33.16 12.40
C VAL A 854 -8.93 -33.56 11.02
N ASP A 855 -9.30 -32.81 9.98
CA ASP A 855 -8.76 -33.01 8.62
C ASP A 855 -7.24 -32.72 8.60
N TRP A 856 -6.81 -31.68 9.33
CA TRP A 856 -5.40 -31.28 9.41
C TRP A 856 -4.54 -32.28 10.18
N GLU A 857 -5.04 -32.80 11.32
CA GLU A 857 -4.35 -33.84 12.09
C GLU A 857 -4.16 -35.13 11.27
N GLN A 858 -5.18 -35.57 10.54
CA GLN A 858 -5.09 -36.74 9.66
C GLN A 858 -4.16 -36.54 8.47
N ALA A 859 -4.07 -35.33 7.94
CA ALA A 859 -3.11 -34.97 6.91
C ALA A 859 -1.66 -34.95 7.42
N ASP A 860 -1.43 -35.05 8.74
CA ASP A 860 -0.09 -35.00 9.35
C ASP A 860 0.66 -33.72 8.91
N GLY A 861 -0.07 -32.60 8.89
CA GLY A 861 0.40 -31.27 8.45
C GLY A 861 0.74 -31.14 6.95
N ASP A 862 0.53 -32.18 6.13
CA ASP A 862 0.89 -32.20 4.72
C ASP A 862 -0.27 -31.67 3.85
N LEU A 863 -0.05 -30.53 3.19
CA LEU A 863 -1.05 -29.86 2.34
C LEU A 863 -1.45 -30.68 1.10
N GLU A 864 -0.59 -31.56 0.57
CA GLU A 864 -0.97 -32.46 -0.51
C GLU A 864 -1.90 -33.56 0.01
N LYS A 865 -1.55 -34.19 1.16
CA LYS A 865 -2.43 -35.17 1.83
C LYS A 865 -3.77 -34.54 2.23
N LEU A 866 -3.78 -33.29 2.70
CA LEU A 866 -4.99 -32.58 3.14
C LEU A 866 -6.05 -32.51 2.03
N SER A 867 -5.65 -32.27 0.77
CA SER A 867 -6.61 -32.28 -0.35
C SER A 867 -7.26 -33.65 -0.57
N PHE A 868 -6.56 -34.74 -0.27
CA PHE A 868 -7.12 -36.09 -0.33
C PHE A 868 -8.05 -36.37 0.86
N VAL A 869 -7.61 -36.08 2.09
CA VAL A 869 -8.41 -36.24 3.33
C VAL A 869 -9.74 -35.49 3.24
N VAL A 870 -9.72 -34.21 2.85
CA VAL A 870 -10.94 -33.40 2.67
C VAL A 870 -11.85 -34.02 1.60
N THR A 871 -11.30 -34.46 0.46
CA THR A 871 -12.10 -35.09 -0.61
C THR A 871 -12.77 -36.39 -0.14
N GLU A 872 -12.06 -37.24 0.61
CA GLU A 872 -12.63 -38.47 1.17
C GLU A 872 -13.69 -38.17 2.24
N ARG A 873 -13.46 -37.21 3.14
CA ARG A 873 -14.46 -36.76 4.12
C ARG A 873 -15.71 -36.25 3.42
N GLU A 874 -15.58 -35.37 2.43
CA GLU A 874 -16.72 -34.79 1.71
C GLU A 874 -17.49 -35.85 0.91
N ALA A 875 -16.81 -36.81 0.30
CA ALA A 875 -17.47 -37.95 -0.34
C ALA A 875 -18.23 -38.83 0.68
N ALA A 876 -17.66 -39.05 1.87
CA ALA A 876 -18.32 -39.76 2.97
C ALA A 876 -19.55 -38.99 3.49
N GLU A 877 -19.44 -37.68 3.71
CA GLU A 877 -20.55 -36.79 4.10
C GLU A 877 -21.69 -36.84 3.07
N GLN A 878 -21.37 -36.71 1.77
CA GLN A 878 -22.35 -36.76 0.68
C GLN A 878 -23.04 -38.14 0.54
N SER A 879 -22.32 -39.23 0.80
CA SER A 879 -22.93 -40.57 0.87
C SER A 879 -23.85 -40.75 2.09
N GLY A 880 -23.57 -40.03 3.17
CA GLY A 880 -24.18 -40.21 4.49
C GLY A 880 -23.90 -41.59 5.11
N ASP A 881 -22.87 -42.30 4.65
CA ASP A 881 -22.42 -43.53 5.29
C ASP A 881 -21.65 -43.19 6.57
N ALA A 882 -22.27 -43.45 7.72
CA ALA A 882 -21.68 -43.20 9.03
C ALA A 882 -20.44 -44.07 9.32
N HIS A 883 -20.26 -45.20 8.62
CA HIS A 883 -19.07 -46.03 8.76
C HIS A 883 -17.91 -45.45 7.92
N ALA A 884 -18.17 -45.05 6.68
CA ALA A 884 -17.18 -44.36 5.86
C ALA A 884 -16.77 -43.01 6.48
N TYR A 885 -17.72 -42.27 7.06
CA TYR A 885 -17.42 -41.03 7.78
C TYR A 885 -16.59 -41.28 9.06
N ALA A 886 -16.90 -42.31 9.84
CA ALA A 886 -16.09 -42.67 11.01
C ALA A 886 -14.65 -43.06 10.62
N GLU A 887 -14.50 -43.75 9.50
CA GLU A 887 -13.21 -44.17 8.96
C GLU A 887 -12.40 -42.98 8.40
N ALA A 888 -13.03 -42.07 7.66
CA ALA A 888 -12.42 -40.86 7.09
C ALA A 888 -12.25 -39.68 8.09
N THR A 889 -12.84 -39.75 9.29
CA THR A 889 -12.69 -38.70 10.33
C THR A 889 -12.00 -39.18 11.61
N GLY A 890 -11.67 -40.47 11.71
CA GLY A 890 -11.17 -41.09 12.93
C GLY A 890 -12.14 -41.05 14.13
N GLN A 891 -13.37 -40.55 13.94
CA GLN A 891 -14.35 -40.37 15.01
C GLN A 891 -15.06 -41.69 15.36
N SER A 892 -15.60 -41.78 16.58
CA SER A 892 -16.44 -42.92 16.95
C SER A 892 -17.63 -43.06 16.00
N GLN A 893 -18.02 -44.29 15.64
CA GLN A 893 -19.22 -44.55 14.82
C GLN A 893 -20.49 -43.88 15.40
N SER A 894 -20.56 -43.69 16.72
CA SER A 894 -21.69 -43.00 17.37
C SER A 894 -21.70 -41.48 17.13
N THR A 895 -20.53 -40.86 16.95
CA THR A 895 -20.37 -39.44 16.62
C THR A 895 -20.64 -39.22 15.13
N ALA A 896 -20.05 -40.07 14.29
CA ALA A 896 -20.27 -40.11 12.85
C ALA A 896 -21.75 -40.29 12.48
N TYR A 897 -22.47 -41.17 13.19
CA TYR A 897 -23.90 -41.38 13.00
C TYR A 897 -24.71 -40.11 13.32
N ARG A 898 -24.37 -39.36 14.38
CA ARG A 898 -25.06 -38.10 14.72
C ARG A 898 -24.80 -37.00 13.69
N GLN A 899 -23.56 -36.85 13.24
CA GLN A 899 -23.21 -35.80 12.26
C GLN A 899 -23.77 -36.11 10.86
N THR A 900 -23.73 -37.37 10.40
CA THR A 900 -24.40 -37.77 9.15
C THR A 900 -25.93 -37.71 9.25
N GLU A 901 -26.55 -37.91 10.43
CA GLU A 901 -27.98 -37.65 10.61
C GLU A 901 -28.30 -36.14 10.63
N GLN A 902 -27.41 -35.30 11.16
CA GLN A 902 -27.54 -33.83 11.10
C GLN A 902 -27.37 -33.28 9.69
N ALA A 903 -26.38 -33.76 8.92
CA ALA A 903 -26.18 -33.40 7.52
C ALA A 903 -27.34 -33.89 6.62
N ARG A 904 -27.92 -35.06 6.92
CA ARG A 904 -29.16 -35.53 6.26
C ARG A 904 -30.40 -34.73 6.62
N ARG A 905 -30.39 -33.96 7.71
CA ARG A 905 -31.44 -32.98 8.03
C ARG A 905 -31.12 -31.65 7.32
N GLN A 906 -31.33 -31.63 6.00
CA GLN A 906 -31.50 -30.41 5.21
C GLN A 906 -32.34 -29.42 6.04
N SER A 907 -31.82 -28.22 6.33
CA SER A 907 -32.43 -27.42 7.38
C SER A 907 -33.85 -27.03 6.97
N LYS A 908 -34.73 -26.86 7.96
CA LYS A 908 -36.12 -26.49 7.66
C LYS A 908 -36.18 -25.16 6.89
N ALA A 909 -35.19 -24.27 7.08
CA ALA A 909 -35.05 -23.04 6.33
C ALA A 909 -34.65 -23.29 4.87
N ASP A 910 -33.66 -24.14 4.60
CA ASP A 910 -33.20 -24.44 3.22
C ASP A 910 -34.29 -25.12 2.40
N ILE A 911 -34.97 -26.10 2.99
CA ILE A 911 -36.13 -26.76 2.40
C ILE A 911 -37.23 -25.73 2.08
N ASP A 912 -37.46 -24.78 2.98
CA ASP A 912 -38.51 -23.77 2.83
C ASP A 912 -38.11 -22.67 1.82
N ALA A 913 -36.82 -22.36 1.67
CA ALA A 913 -36.26 -21.46 0.67
C ALA A 913 -36.32 -22.07 -0.75
N GLU A 914 -35.89 -23.33 -0.92
CA GLU A 914 -36.00 -24.06 -2.19
C GLU A 914 -37.47 -24.19 -2.63
N ARG A 915 -38.38 -24.41 -1.67
CA ARG A 915 -39.83 -24.39 -1.92
C ARG A 915 -40.34 -23.00 -2.29
N LEU A 916 -39.89 -21.95 -1.61
CA LEU A 916 -40.27 -20.57 -1.93
C LEU A 916 -39.85 -20.19 -3.35
N GLN A 917 -38.62 -20.50 -3.76
CA GLN A 917 -38.15 -20.27 -5.12
C GLN A 917 -39.02 -21.00 -6.16
N ARG A 918 -39.31 -22.29 -5.93
CA ARG A 918 -40.22 -23.08 -6.79
C ARG A 918 -41.68 -22.60 -6.80
N ILE A 919 -42.13 -21.91 -5.74
CA ILE A 919 -43.43 -21.22 -5.70
C ILE A 919 -43.38 -19.94 -6.55
N LEU A 920 -42.33 -19.13 -6.40
CA LEU A 920 -42.15 -17.87 -7.13
C LEU A 920 -42.03 -18.08 -8.64
N GLU A 921 -41.26 -19.08 -9.08
CA GLU A 921 -41.15 -19.49 -10.50
C GLU A 921 -42.53 -19.82 -11.11
N ARG A 922 -43.36 -20.57 -10.39
CA ARG A 922 -44.71 -20.95 -10.85
C ARG A 922 -45.70 -19.79 -10.78
N LYS A 923 -45.54 -18.89 -9.81
CA LYS A 923 -46.32 -17.64 -9.72
C LYS A 923 -45.99 -16.70 -10.87
N ALA A 924 -44.73 -16.63 -11.30
CA ALA A 924 -44.31 -15.91 -12.51
C ALA A 924 -44.88 -16.50 -13.81
N GLN A 925 -45.23 -17.80 -13.81
CA GLN A 925 -45.96 -18.48 -14.90
C GLN A 925 -47.50 -18.31 -14.79
N ASN A 926 -48.00 -17.42 -13.92
CA ASN A 926 -49.42 -17.19 -13.63
C ASN A 926 -50.19 -18.42 -13.09
N ILE A 927 -49.51 -19.41 -12.51
CA ILE A 927 -50.16 -20.58 -11.90
C ILE A 927 -50.77 -20.18 -10.54
N GLY A 928 -52.02 -20.56 -10.30
CA GLY A 928 -52.73 -20.22 -9.06
C GLY A 928 -52.17 -20.93 -7.83
N GLU A 929 -52.09 -20.24 -6.69
CA GLU A 929 -51.47 -20.75 -5.44
C GLU A 929 -51.95 -22.15 -4.99
N ARG A 930 -53.24 -22.49 -5.20
CA ARG A 930 -53.79 -23.82 -4.87
C ARG A 930 -53.26 -24.91 -5.80
N GLU A 931 -53.05 -24.58 -7.07
CA GLU A 931 -52.52 -25.48 -8.08
C GLU A 931 -51.00 -25.64 -7.91
N ILE A 932 -50.29 -24.57 -7.53
CA ILE A 932 -48.89 -24.64 -7.06
C ILE A 932 -48.77 -25.60 -5.87
N ALA A 933 -49.65 -25.48 -4.87
CA ALA A 933 -49.66 -26.38 -3.71
C ALA A 933 -49.83 -27.86 -4.12
N THR A 934 -50.74 -28.14 -5.06
CA THR A 934 -50.95 -29.48 -5.64
C THR A 934 -49.73 -29.97 -6.41
N GLN A 935 -49.14 -29.15 -7.30
CA GLN A 935 -47.96 -29.51 -8.10
C GLN A 935 -46.70 -29.75 -7.25
N LEU A 936 -46.55 -29.05 -6.13
CA LEU A 936 -45.40 -29.18 -5.22
C LEU A 936 -45.63 -30.18 -4.08
N GLY A 937 -46.81 -30.81 -3.99
CA GLY A 937 -47.13 -31.80 -2.95
C GLY A 937 -47.16 -31.22 -1.53
N ILE A 938 -47.44 -29.92 -1.37
CA ILE A 938 -47.46 -29.21 -0.07
C ILE A 938 -48.84 -28.62 0.22
N SER A 939 -49.12 -28.32 1.49
CA SER A 939 -50.43 -27.75 1.85
C SER A 939 -50.59 -26.30 1.36
N TYR A 940 -51.81 -25.92 1.01
CA TYR A 940 -52.13 -24.55 0.59
C TYR A 940 -51.74 -23.49 1.65
N GLY A 941 -51.91 -23.82 2.93
CA GLY A 941 -51.47 -22.97 4.05
C GLY A 941 -49.94 -22.81 4.10
N LYS A 942 -49.17 -23.82 3.70
CA LYS A 942 -47.71 -23.74 3.64
C LYS A 942 -47.23 -22.83 2.51
N VAL A 943 -47.86 -22.87 1.33
CA VAL A 943 -47.59 -21.93 0.22
C VAL A 943 -47.80 -20.48 0.67
N ARG A 944 -48.96 -20.19 1.31
CA ARG A 944 -49.27 -18.86 1.87
C ARG A 944 -48.30 -18.41 2.96
N SER A 945 -47.89 -19.33 3.84
CA SER A 945 -46.91 -19.01 4.91
C SER A 945 -45.54 -18.65 4.34
N LEU A 946 -45.07 -19.33 3.30
CA LEU A 946 -43.78 -19.04 2.68
C LEU A 946 -43.82 -17.70 1.93
N LEU A 947 -44.87 -17.46 1.14
CA LEU A 947 -45.06 -16.18 0.44
C LEU A 947 -45.18 -15.01 1.41
N LYS A 948 -45.92 -15.15 2.51
CA LYS A 948 -46.08 -14.06 3.49
C LYS A 948 -44.76 -13.72 4.20
N ASN A 949 -43.93 -14.71 4.50
CA ASN A 949 -42.62 -14.46 5.11
C ASN A 949 -41.66 -13.76 4.13
N ALA A 950 -41.85 -13.94 2.82
CA ALA A 950 -41.08 -13.29 1.76
C ALA A 950 -41.61 -11.90 1.35
N GLU A 951 -42.67 -11.39 2.00
CA GLU A 951 -43.18 -10.03 1.85
C GLU A 951 -42.84 -9.15 3.10
N VAL A 952 -42.09 -9.70 4.06
CA VAL A 952 -41.70 -9.08 5.34
C VAL A 952 -40.16 -8.96 5.48
N HIS A 953 -39.42 -9.56 4.55
CA HIS A 953 -37.98 -9.42 4.34
C HIS A 953 -37.76 -8.89 2.91
#